data_AF-A0A2A3ESV5-F1
#
_entry.id   AF-A0A2A3ESV5-F1
#
_cell.length_a   1.000
_cell.length_b   1.000
_cell.length_c   1.000
_cell.angle_alpha   90.00
_cell.angle_beta   90.00
_cell.angle_gamma   90.00
#
_symmetry.space_group_name_H-M   'P 1'
#
loop_
_entity.id
_entity.type
_entity.pdbx_description
1 polymer ?
#
loop_
_entity_poly.entity_id
_entity_poly.type
_entity_poly.pdbx_seq_one_letter_code
_entity_poly.pdbx_strand_id
1 'polypeptide(L)'
;MEAPALLRTLALLSIWLLQVAVPGAMASYTIGVGRADTTGPVAEIVFVVENLQKQYGDLYTENNVMISATHSHSTPGGFMLHMLFDLTTFGFVRETFDAMVNGITKSIERAHNAMVPGRLFITHGEVHGVNINRSPFAYLNNPKVERDKYRDNVDKILTQIQFYKEEDNKPLGVINWFAIHPTSMNNTNHLVSSDNIGYASILFERIMNNDSLIGKGPFVAAFASSNLGDVSPNTRGPKCEFSGNNCSKQYTCPGRKEMCFASGPGRNMFESTSIIANKMFKESWEVIGPLRVVHRYVNMVEQTAEYYNETTQRTETVRGCEPAMGYSFAAGTIDGPGSFSFRQGTTSANPMWNVVRNLLATPTNEDIKCHGAKPILLATGHMSLPYEWQPKIVATQVALIGNVVIAGVPGEFTTMSGRRLREAIKTVMNDASDDETSVIVAGLCNTYSDYVTTPEEYQIQRYEGASTIFGPHTLTIYLKQYQELVTAAILVSIRKKVSPFLLLRKNKVDCEKKIKDKGNNNTFDQKKDVESGPTPVDLRKKTLVSFVTPVLYDTPIWGKNFGDCIKQPQKLARPGDIVTAVFVSGHPRNNLMTESSFLTIERLGIDEVWLPVATDANWETKFEWQRMSMVLGSSQVTITWQVPEDIKAGEYRIRHNGYYRYILGGIFPYYGVSNHFQVLSTESSCCKRHYYE
;
A
#
# COMPACT_ATOMS: atom_id res chain seq x y z
N MET A 1 -31.22 21.74 18.31
CA MET A 1 -30.67 23.06 18.70
C MET A 1 -29.26 23.14 18.15
N GLU A 2 -29.07 23.91 17.09
CA GLU A 2 -27.76 24.11 16.47
C GLU A 2 -26.86 24.87 17.45
N ALA A 3 -25.67 24.31 17.74
CA ALA A 3 -24.66 25.06 18.45
C ALA A 3 -24.14 26.17 17.52
N PRO A 4 -24.02 27.42 18.01
CA PRO A 4 -23.64 28.56 17.17
C PRO A 4 -22.22 28.35 16.61
N ALA A 5 -22.00 28.80 15.38
CA ALA A 5 -20.74 28.68 14.62
C ALA A 5 -19.48 29.09 15.42
N LEU A 6 -19.64 29.98 16.41
CA LEU A 6 -18.60 30.45 17.32
C LEU A 6 -18.02 29.33 18.22
N LEU A 7 -18.82 28.35 18.64
CA LEU A 7 -18.36 27.25 19.49
C LEU A 7 -17.53 26.23 18.69
N ARG A 8 -17.81 26.10 17.38
CA ARG A 8 -17.08 25.22 16.46
C ARG A 8 -15.70 25.78 16.13
N THR A 9 -15.58 27.10 15.95
CA THR A 9 -14.29 27.78 15.81
C THR A 9 -13.48 27.76 17.10
N LEU A 10 -14.11 27.86 18.27
CA LEU A 10 -13.44 27.76 19.57
C LEU A 10 -12.89 26.35 19.87
N ALA A 11 -13.57 25.29 19.41
CA ALA A 11 -13.07 23.91 19.53
C ALA A 11 -11.85 23.63 18.62
N LEU A 12 -11.80 24.25 17.44
CA LEU A 12 -10.62 24.23 16.56
C LEU A 12 -9.47 25.06 17.14
N LEU A 13 -9.78 26.21 17.77
CA LEU A 13 -8.81 27.06 18.47
C LEU A 13 -8.27 26.46 19.77
N SER A 14 -9.04 25.61 20.47
CA SER A 14 -8.55 24.93 21.67
C SER A 14 -7.57 23.79 21.35
N ILE A 15 -7.74 23.12 20.20
CA ILE A 15 -6.71 22.22 19.62
C ILE A 15 -5.46 23.03 19.27
N TRP A 16 -5.63 24.26 18.77
CA TRP A 16 -4.55 25.19 18.42
C TRP A 16 -3.75 25.65 19.66
N LEU A 17 -4.41 26.04 20.74
CA LEU A 17 -3.77 26.53 21.98
C LEU A 17 -3.04 25.42 22.76
N LEU A 18 -3.50 24.18 22.68
CA LEU A 18 -2.80 23.02 23.25
C LEU A 18 -1.47 22.71 22.55
N GLN A 19 -1.25 23.19 21.31
CA GLN A 19 -0.04 22.94 20.52
C GLN A 19 0.98 24.08 20.57
N VAL A 20 0.54 25.33 20.73
CA VAL A 20 1.47 26.48 20.91
C VAL A 20 2.16 26.42 22.29
N ALA A 21 1.57 25.73 23.25
CA ALA A 21 2.12 25.55 24.61
C ALA A 21 3.19 24.44 24.72
N VAL A 22 3.59 23.78 23.63
CA VAL A 22 4.69 22.80 23.64
C VAL A 22 5.98 23.45 23.11
N PRO A 23 6.86 23.96 23.99
CA PRO A 23 8.20 24.34 23.58
C PRO A 23 8.98 23.08 23.20
N GLY A 24 9.48 23.02 21.96
CA GLY A 24 10.56 22.11 21.58
C GLY A 24 10.16 20.79 20.92
N ALA A 25 9.23 20.78 19.97
CA ALA A 25 9.15 19.66 19.03
C ALA A 25 10.39 19.72 18.10
N MET A 26 11.40 18.90 18.41
CA MET A 26 12.49 18.57 17.50
C MET A 26 11.88 17.95 16.25
N ALA A 27 11.81 18.68 15.14
CA ALA A 27 11.47 18.06 13.86
C ALA A 27 12.67 17.21 13.41
N SER A 28 12.49 15.89 13.35
CA SER A 28 13.38 14.98 12.63
C SER A 28 12.65 14.45 11.41
N TYR A 29 13.31 14.48 10.25
CA TYR A 29 12.86 13.82 9.04
C TYR A 29 13.93 12.80 8.74
N THR A 30 13.59 11.52 8.71
CA THR A 30 14.57 10.52 8.33
C THR A 30 14.11 9.88 7.02
N ILE A 31 14.98 9.86 6.02
CA ILE A 31 14.74 9.26 4.72
C ILE A 31 15.63 8.03 4.70
N GLY A 32 15.08 6.84 4.50
CA GLY A 32 15.95 5.69 4.50
C GLY A 32 15.25 4.40 4.17
N VAL A 33 15.78 3.82 3.09
CA VAL A 33 15.72 2.42 2.72
C VAL A 33 14.55 2.06 1.80
N GLY A 34 14.81 2.22 0.49
CA GLY A 34 14.07 1.58 -0.61
C GLY A 34 13.46 2.55 -1.64
N ARG A 35 12.94 1.99 -2.75
CA ARG A 35 12.06 2.71 -3.70
C ARG A 35 10.80 3.11 -2.94
N ALA A 36 10.41 4.39 -2.95
CA ALA A 36 9.23 4.82 -2.20
C ALA A 36 7.95 4.20 -2.79
N ASP A 37 7.31 3.32 -2.02
CA ASP A 37 6.02 2.68 -2.34
C ASP A 37 5.01 3.00 -1.23
N THR A 38 3.72 3.19 -1.52
CA THR A 38 2.79 3.89 -0.61
C THR A 38 1.77 3.01 0.12
N THR A 39 1.22 3.54 1.23
CA THR A 39 -0.04 3.05 1.83
C THR A 39 -1.23 3.52 0.98
N GLY A 40 -1.93 2.59 0.32
CA GLY A 40 -3.09 2.95 -0.51
C GLY A 40 -2.72 3.57 -1.86
N PRO A 41 -3.66 3.57 -2.84
CA PRO A 41 -3.45 4.24 -4.11
C PRO A 41 -3.05 5.69 -3.85
N VAL A 42 -1.92 6.05 -4.43
CA VAL A 42 -1.24 7.36 -4.34
C VAL A 42 -2.17 8.55 -4.56
N ALA A 43 -3.13 8.38 -5.45
CA ALA A 43 -4.08 9.39 -5.87
C ALA A 43 -5.22 8.66 -6.58
N GLU A 44 -6.41 9.28 -6.66
CA GLU A 44 -7.43 8.74 -7.55
C GLU A 44 -6.89 8.66 -8.98
N ILE A 45 -7.20 7.55 -9.66
CA ILE A 45 -6.70 7.22 -11.00
C ILE A 45 -6.83 8.38 -12.00
N VAL A 46 -7.86 9.20 -11.84
CA VAL A 46 -8.18 10.40 -12.62
C VAL A 46 -6.94 11.27 -12.84
N PHE A 47 -6.12 11.53 -11.81
CA PHE A 47 -5.06 12.53 -11.90
C PHE A 47 -3.85 12.07 -12.71
N VAL A 48 -3.53 10.78 -12.62
CA VAL A 48 -2.50 10.17 -13.46
C VAL A 48 -2.99 10.08 -14.90
N VAL A 49 -4.26 9.69 -15.10
CA VAL A 49 -4.88 9.63 -16.42
C VAL A 49 -4.91 11.00 -17.09
N GLU A 50 -5.25 12.08 -16.37
CA GLU A 50 -5.20 13.45 -16.90
C GLU A 50 -3.82 13.84 -17.43
N ASN A 51 -2.74 13.43 -16.74
CA ASN A 51 -1.38 13.70 -17.21
C ASN A 51 -1.02 12.85 -18.43
N LEU A 52 -1.41 11.57 -18.46
CA LEU A 52 -1.19 10.69 -19.61
C LEU A 52 -1.98 11.16 -20.83
N GLN A 53 -3.22 11.62 -20.66
CA GLN A 53 -4.07 12.10 -21.76
C GLN A 53 -3.50 13.33 -22.46
N LYS A 54 -2.81 14.21 -21.72
CA LYS A 54 -2.09 15.36 -22.33
C LYS A 54 -1.02 14.92 -23.33
N GLN A 55 -0.39 13.76 -23.12
CA GLN A 55 0.70 13.27 -23.95
C GLN A 55 0.26 12.22 -24.98
N TYR A 56 -0.70 11.37 -24.64
CA TYR A 56 -1.08 10.18 -25.42
C TYR A 56 -2.55 10.19 -25.88
N GLY A 57 -3.31 11.28 -25.65
CA GLY A 57 -4.74 11.35 -25.95
C GLY A 57 -5.53 10.25 -25.23
N ASP A 58 -6.47 9.63 -25.91
CA ASP A 58 -7.34 8.60 -25.32
C ASP A 58 -6.70 7.20 -25.22
N LEU A 59 -5.39 7.07 -25.43
CA LEU A 59 -4.70 5.78 -25.30
C LEU A 59 -4.75 5.23 -23.88
N TYR A 60 -4.61 6.11 -22.88
CA TYR A 60 -4.68 5.79 -21.47
C TYR A 60 -5.90 6.47 -20.85
N THR A 61 -6.81 5.67 -20.31
CA THR A 61 -8.04 6.11 -19.67
C THR A 61 -8.25 5.32 -18.39
N GLU A 62 -9.22 5.72 -17.58
CA GLU A 62 -9.63 4.96 -16.38
C GLU A 62 -10.06 3.52 -16.71
N ASN A 63 -10.46 3.27 -17.96
CA ASN A 63 -10.90 1.96 -18.40
C ASN A 63 -9.75 0.96 -18.58
N ASN A 64 -8.51 1.41 -18.80
CA ASN A 64 -7.37 0.53 -19.09
C ASN A 64 -6.11 0.82 -18.27
N VAL A 65 -6.16 1.77 -17.32
CA VAL A 65 -5.12 1.98 -16.31
C VAL A 65 -5.61 1.39 -14.99
N MET A 66 -4.74 0.67 -14.28
CA MET A 66 -4.99 0.15 -12.94
C MET A 66 -3.82 0.54 -12.05
N ILE A 67 -4.07 1.21 -10.92
CA ILE A 67 -3.04 1.68 -10.00
C ILE A 67 -3.22 0.96 -8.67
N SER A 68 -2.30 0.03 -8.35
CA SER A 68 -2.24 -0.68 -7.08
C SER A 68 -1.08 -0.17 -6.23
N ALA A 69 -1.30 -0.09 -4.93
CA ALA A 69 -0.25 0.23 -3.96
C ALA A 69 0.20 -1.00 -3.17
N THR A 70 1.46 -0.99 -2.75
CA THR A 70 2.08 -2.04 -1.94
C THR A 70 1.46 -2.12 -0.55
N HIS A 71 1.01 -0.98 0.00
CA HIS A 71 0.55 -0.79 1.37
C HIS A 71 1.67 -0.55 2.40
N SER A 72 2.79 0.08 2.03
CA SER A 72 3.85 0.41 3.01
C SER A 72 3.44 1.52 3.97
N HIS A 73 3.52 1.24 5.28
CA HIS A 73 3.23 2.18 6.37
C HIS A 73 4.39 3.13 6.69
N SER A 74 5.46 3.11 5.90
CA SER A 74 6.66 3.94 6.10
C SER A 74 6.83 4.99 5.00
N THR A 75 5.77 5.70 4.61
CA THR A 75 5.83 6.79 3.61
C THR A 75 5.39 8.14 4.16
N PRO A 76 5.85 9.26 3.57
CA PRO A 76 5.22 10.56 3.81
C PRO A 76 3.74 10.51 3.42
N GLY A 77 2.83 10.93 4.30
CA GLY A 77 1.40 10.99 4.00
C GLY A 77 0.96 12.36 3.45
N GLY A 78 -0.35 12.63 3.48
CA GLY A 78 -0.94 13.89 3.02
C GLY A 78 -1.27 13.92 1.53
N PHE A 79 -1.58 12.77 0.93
CA PHE A 79 -1.84 12.65 -0.51
C PHE A 79 -3.19 11.99 -0.83
N MET A 80 -3.97 11.61 0.18
CA MET A 80 -5.16 10.76 0.03
C MET A 80 -6.43 11.54 -0.31
N LEU A 81 -6.38 12.88 -0.22
CA LEU A 81 -7.42 13.86 -0.55
C LEU A 81 -8.65 13.85 0.36
N HIS A 82 -9.03 12.71 0.94
CA HIS A 82 -10.12 12.62 1.90
C HIS A 82 -9.63 12.98 3.30
N MET A 83 -10.45 13.74 4.04
CA MET A 83 -10.01 14.37 5.29
C MET A 83 -9.55 13.35 6.33
N LEU A 84 -10.25 12.22 6.48
CA LEU A 84 -9.92 11.23 7.51
C LEU A 84 -8.48 10.72 7.36
N PHE A 85 -8.04 10.50 6.12
CA PHE A 85 -6.73 9.93 5.83
C PHE A 85 -5.61 10.98 5.99
N ASP A 86 -5.86 12.22 5.56
CA ASP A 86 -4.88 13.31 5.67
C ASP A 86 -4.84 13.97 7.06
N LEU A 87 -5.81 13.70 7.95
CA LEU A 87 -5.86 14.31 9.29
C LEU A 87 -4.62 13.97 10.13
N THR A 88 -4.18 12.72 10.07
CA THR A 88 -3.03 12.23 10.85
C THR A 88 -1.68 12.77 10.32
N THR A 89 -1.69 13.36 9.13
CA THR A 89 -0.52 14.00 8.49
C THR A 89 -0.57 15.51 8.61
N PHE A 90 -1.46 16.03 9.47
CA PHE A 90 -1.76 17.45 9.62
C PHE A 90 -2.32 18.09 8.34
N GLY A 91 -2.97 17.30 7.48
CA GLY A 91 -3.63 17.74 6.27
C GLY A 91 -2.91 17.33 4.98
N PHE A 92 -3.38 17.90 3.87
CA PHE A 92 -2.88 17.63 2.53
C PHE A 92 -1.49 18.26 2.32
N VAL A 93 -0.57 17.52 1.70
CA VAL A 93 0.80 17.92 1.40
C VAL A 93 0.99 17.82 -0.12
N ARG A 94 0.89 18.97 -0.78
CA ARG A 94 0.94 19.07 -2.24
C ARG A 94 2.24 18.53 -2.82
N GLU A 95 3.37 18.80 -2.16
CA GLU A 95 4.69 18.35 -2.61
C GLU A 95 4.76 16.81 -2.69
N THR A 96 4.18 16.12 -1.70
CA THR A 96 4.09 14.65 -1.69
C THR A 96 3.17 14.17 -2.80
N PHE A 97 1.96 14.72 -2.90
CA PHE A 97 0.97 14.36 -3.92
C PHE A 97 1.52 14.51 -5.35
N ASP A 98 2.08 15.67 -5.68
CA ASP A 98 2.63 15.96 -6.99
C ASP A 98 3.81 15.04 -7.33
N ALA A 99 4.69 14.76 -6.36
CA ALA A 99 5.83 13.86 -6.57
C ALA A 99 5.38 12.45 -6.93
N MET A 100 4.35 11.94 -6.26
CA MET A 100 3.86 10.60 -6.52
C MET A 100 3.06 10.50 -7.82
N VAL A 101 2.17 11.47 -8.13
CA VAL A 101 1.44 11.52 -9.42
C VAL A 101 2.41 11.62 -10.61
N ASN A 102 3.42 12.48 -10.51
CA ASN A 102 4.44 12.62 -11.55
C ASN A 102 5.32 11.36 -11.65
N GLY A 103 5.65 10.73 -10.53
CA GLY A 103 6.41 9.48 -10.49
C GLY A 103 5.69 8.33 -11.19
N ILE A 104 4.38 8.17 -10.96
CA ILE A 104 3.55 7.16 -11.65
C ILE A 104 3.45 7.48 -13.14
N THR A 105 3.16 8.74 -13.50
CA THR A 105 3.07 9.14 -14.91
C THR A 105 4.37 8.80 -15.64
N LYS A 106 5.52 9.11 -15.03
CA LYS A 106 6.85 8.86 -15.61
C LYS A 106 7.18 7.37 -15.72
N SER A 107 6.72 6.53 -14.78
CA SER A 107 6.94 5.09 -14.87
C SER A 107 6.16 4.47 -16.04
N ILE A 108 4.93 4.94 -16.28
CA ILE A 108 4.11 4.54 -17.43
C ILE A 108 4.73 5.02 -18.74
N GLU A 109 5.20 6.27 -18.81
CA GLU A 109 5.93 6.79 -19.98
C GLU A 109 7.17 5.95 -20.31
N ARG A 110 7.98 5.58 -19.30
CA ARG A 110 9.15 4.72 -19.49
C ARG A 110 8.76 3.33 -20.02
N ALA A 111 7.69 2.75 -19.49
CA ALA A 111 7.19 1.45 -19.95
C ALA A 111 6.66 1.53 -21.39
N HIS A 112 5.91 2.58 -21.74
CA HIS A 112 5.43 2.84 -23.09
C HIS A 112 6.58 2.95 -24.09
N ASN A 113 7.62 3.72 -23.76
CA ASN A 113 8.77 3.93 -24.63
C ASN A 113 9.71 2.71 -24.72
N ALA A 114 9.51 1.68 -23.90
CA ALA A 114 10.30 0.45 -23.87
C ALA A 114 9.51 -0.79 -24.35
N MET A 115 8.36 -0.61 -24.99
CA MET A 115 7.55 -1.72 -25.50
C MET A 115 8.31 -2.56 -26.53
N VAL A 116 8.26 -3.88 -26.35
CA VAL A 116 8.81 -4.89 -27.27
C VAL A 116 7.85 -6.08 -27.37
N PRO A 117 7.90 -6.88 -28.46
CA PRO A 117 7.22 -8.17 -28.49
C PRO A 117 7.67 -9.06 -27.34
N GLY A 118 6.71 -9.66 -26.64
CA GLY A 118 6.98 -10.43 -25.43
C GLY A 118 5.91 -11.46 -25.12
N ARG A 119 6.28 -12.40 -24.25
CA ARG A 119 5.46 -13.52 -23.79
C ARG A 119 5.20 -13.39 -22.29
N LEU A 120 4.02 -13.82 -21.87
CA LEU A 120 3.55 -13.74 -20.50
C LEU A 120 3.47 -15.14 -19.91
N PHE A 121 4.00 -15.35 -18.70
CA PHE A 121 3.86 -16.61 -17.97
C PHE A 121 3.29 -16.36 -16.59
N ILE A 122 2.54 -17.31 -16.06
CA ILE A 122 2.04 -17.30 -14.69
C ILE A 122 2.55 -18.51 -13.92
N THR A 123 2.93 -18.30 -12.66
CA THR A 123 3.37 -19.35 -11.74
C THR A 123 2.77 -19.12 -10.36
N HIS A 124 2.59 -20.21 -9.62
CA HIS A 124 2.13 -20.21 -8.24
C HIS A 124 3.13 -20.94 -7.36
N GLY A 125 3.29 -20.48 -6.12
CA GLY A 125 4.04 -21.23 -5.11
C GLY A 125 3.65 -20.86 -3.70
N GLU A 126 3.95 -21.76 -2.77
CA GLU A 126 3.60 -21.55 -1.36
C GLU A 126 4.75 -20.87 -0.59
N VAL A 127 4.42 -19.79 0.13
CA VAL A 127 5.34 -19.06 0.99
C VAL A 127 4.90 -19.25 2.45
N HIS A 128 5.67 -20.06 3.17
CA HIS A 128 5.43 -20.42 4.58
C HIS A 128 6.25 -19.59 5.57
N GLY A 129 5.74 -19.45 6.79
CA GLY A 129 6.47 -18.85 7.91
C GLY A 129 6.69 -17.34 7.84
N VAL A 130 5.99 -16.65 6.92
CA VAL A 130 6.15 -15.22 6.68
C VAL A 130 4.95 -14.38 7.12
N ASN A 131 3.78 -14.99 7.29
CA ASN A 131 2.55 -14.29 7.64
C ASN A 131 1.70 -15.06 8.66
N ILE A 132 0.98 -14.32 9.51
CA ILE A 132 -0.01 -14.80 10.49
C ILE A 132 -1.32 -14.02 10.37
N ASN A 133 -2.44 -14.61 10.79
CA ASN A 133 -3.70 -13.88 10.89
C ASN A 133 -3.71 -13.03 12.16
N ARG A 134 -3.96 -11.71 12.04
CA ARG A 134 -3.99 -10.76 13.17
C ARG A 134 -5.37 -10.62 13.83
N SER A 135 -6.39 -11.20 13.21
CA SER A 135 -7.78 -11.25 13.66
C SER A 135 -8.37 -12.68 13.59
N PRO A 136 -7.70 -13.70 14.15
CA PRO A 136 -8.07 -15.10 13.97
C PRO A 136 -9.48 -15.42 14.51
N PHE A 137 -9.93 -14.74 15.58
CA PHE A 137 -11.29 -14.93 16.09
C PHE A 137 -12.37 -14.46 15.10
N ALA A 138 -12.11 -13.40 14.33
CA ALA A 138 -13.01 -12.97 13.27
C ALA A 138 -13.04 -13.98 12.14
N TYR A 139 -11.87 -14.45 11.68
CA TYR A 139 -11.78 -15.54 10.69
C TYR A 139 -12.53 -16.79 11.15
N LEU A 140 -12.42 -17.14 12.44
CA LEU A 140 -13.10 -18.30 13.00
C LEU A 140 -14.63 -18.17 13.07
N ASN A 141 -15.18 -16.98 12.83
CA ASN A 141 -16.62 -16.77 12.75
C ASN A 141 -17.20 -17.13 11.37
N ASN A 142 -16.37 -17.27 10.33
CA ASN A 142 -16.82 -17.80 9.04
C ASN A 142 -17.34 -19.25 9.18
N PRO A 143 -18.28 -19.69 8.32
CA PRO A 143 -18.83 -21.04 8.37
C PRO A 143 -17.75 -22.12 8.40
N LYS A 144 -17.93 -23.13 9.27
CA LYS A 144 -16.93 -24.21 9.41
C LYS A 144 -16.71 -24.96 8.09
N VAL A 145 -17.79 -25.25 7.37
CA VAL A 145 -17.74 -25.95 6.07
C VAL A 145 -16.91 -25.18 5.04
N GLU A 146 -16.96 -23.85 5.06
CA GLU A 146 -16.12 -23.02 4.20
C GLU A 146 -14.66 -23.03 4.64
N ARG A 147 -14.40 -22.87 5.94
CA ARG A 147 -13.03 -22.88 6.48
C ARG A 147 -12.31 -24.21 6.25
N ASP A 148 -13.03 -25.33 6.33
CA ASP A 148 -12.47 -26.67 6.14
C ASP A 148 -11.96 -26.91 4.70
N LYS A 149 -12.30 -26.03 3.73
CA LYS A 149 -11.72 -26.04 2.37
C LYS A 149 -10.26 -25.56 2.34
N TYR A 150 -9.78 -24.90 3.40
CA TYR A 150 -8.47 -24.27 3.43
C TYR A 150 -7.64 -24.79 4.61
N ARG A 151 -6.36 -25.07 4.36
CA ARG A 151 -5.42 -25.52 5.40
C ARG A 151 -5.11 -24.42 6.42
N ASP A 152 -4.98 -23.18 5.94
CA ASP A 152 -4.46 -22.05 6.71
C ASP A 152 -5.50 -20.91 6.79
N ASN A 153 -5.46 -20.14 7.88
CA ASN A 153 -6.28 -18.94 8.08
C ASN A 153 -5.68 -17.66 7.46
N VAL A 154 -4.64 -17.82 6.65
CA VAL A 154 -4.04 -16.79 5.78
C VAL A 154 -3.72 -17.44 4.45
N ASP A 155 -3.68 -16.64 3.38
CA ASP A 155 -3.26 -17.15 2.08
C ASP A 155 -1.73 -17.35 2.05
N LYS A 156 -1.32 -18.54 1.61
CA LYS A 156 0.10 -18.94 1.47
C LYS A 156 0.58 -18.93 0.03
N ILE A 157 -0.33 -18.77 -0.94
CA ILE A 157 0.00 -18.80 -2.36
C ILE A 157 0.50 -17.43 -2.79
N LEU A 158 1.74 -17.37 -3.27
CA LEU A 158 2.25 -16.27 -4.07
C LEU A 158 1.99 -16.58 -5.54
N THR A 159 1.40 -15.62 -6.25
CA THR A 159 1.16 -15.70 -7.69
C THR A 159 2.10 -14.74 -8.40
N GLN A 160 2.87 -15.22 -9.36
CA GLN A 160 3.79 -14.39 -10.13
C GLN A 160 3.43 -14.41 -11.61
N ILE A 161 3.37 -13.23 -12.21
CA ILE A 161 3.36 -13.05 -13.66
C ILE A 161 4.76 -12.64 -14.11
N GLN A 162 5.27 -13.30 -15.13
CA GLN A 162 6.61 -13.10 -15.70
C GLN A 162 6.50 -12.58 -17.13
N PHE A 163 7.31 -11.58 -17.46
CA PHE A 163 7.38 -10.98 -18.78
C PHE A 163 8.72 -11.32 -19.41
N TYR A 164 8.69 -11.96 -20.58
CA TYR A 164 9.88 -12.31 -21.36
C TYR A 164 9.85 -11.63 -22.71
N LYS A 165 10.99 -11.14 -23.17
CA LYS A 165 11.15 -10.67 -24.54
C LYS A 165 11.14 -11.86 -25.49
N GLU A 166 10.36 -11.76 -26.57
CA GLU A 166 10.11 -12.88 -27.48
C GLU A 166 11.36 -13.30 -28.27
N GLU A 167 12.17 -12.33 -28.69
CA GLU A 167 13.33 -12.54 -29.56
C GLU A 167 14.43 -13.42 -28.93
N ASP A 168 14.74 -13.18 -27.65
CA ASP A 168 15.90 -13.74 -26.97
C ASP A 168 15.55 -14.46 -25.65
N ASN A 169 14.26 -14.58 -25.33
CA ASN A 169 13.75 -15.08 -24.04
C ASN A 169 14.42 -14.39 -22.83
N LYS A 170 14.82 -13.12 -22.98
CA LYS A 170 15.35 -12.35 -21.86
C LYS A 170 14.21 -11.90 -20.94
N PRO A 171 14.33 -12.08 -19.62
CA PRO A 171 13.33 -11.60 -18.68
C PRO A 171 13.31 -10.05 -18.67
N LEU A 172 12.12 -9.49 -18.84
CA LEU A 172 11.85 -8.04 -18.82
C LEU A 172 11.40 -7.57 -17.43
N GLY A 173 10.65 -8.42 -16.72
CA GLY A 173 10.16 -8.08 -15.40
C GLY A 173 9.22 -9.13 -14.84
N VAL A 174 8.78 -8.90 -13.61
CA VAL A 174 7.82 -9.75 -12.91
C VAL A 174 6.87 -8.91 -12.05
N ILE A 175 5.66 -9.42 -11.83
CA ILE A 175 4.74 -8.92 -10.80
C ILE A 175 4.36 -10.09 -9.89
N ASN A 176 4.51 -9.91 -8.58
CA ASN A 176 4.26 -10.91 -7.56
C ASN A 176 3.10 -10.45 -6.67
N TRP A 177 2.02 -11.22 -6.57
CA TRP A 177 0.93 -10.96 -5.64
C TRP A 177 1.01 -11.92 -4.45
N PHE A 178 1.06 -11.35 -3.26
CA PHE A 178 1.06 -12.11 -2.01
C PHE A 178 0.35 -11.34 -0.90
N ALA A 179 -0.44 -12.04 -0.08
CA ALA A 179 -1.18 -11.44 1.01
C ALA A 179 -0.28 -11.28 2.26
N ILE A 180 0.23 -10.07 2.48
CA ILE A 180 0.99 -9.70 3.67
C ILE A 180 0.97 -8.17 3.87
N HIS A 181 0.70 -7.69 5.07
CA HIS A 181 0.87 -6.27 5.40
C HIS A 181 2.36 -5.87 5.36
N PRO A 182 2.70 -4.75 4.71
CA PRO A 182 4.02 -4.13 4.83
C PRO A 182 4.10 -3.23 6.08
N THR A 183 4.10 -3.88 7.23
CA THR A 183 4.16 -3.30 8.58
C THR A 183 5.27 -3.93 9.43
N SER A 184 6.36 -4.36 8.77
CA SER A 184 7.55 -4.89 9.47
C SER A 184 8.32 -3.75 10.14
N MET A 185 8.33 -2.59 9.49
CA MET A 185 8.71 -1.31 10.06
C MET A 185 7.51 -0.79 10.87
N ASN A 186 7.66 -0.73 12.20
CA ASN A 186 6.57 -0.31 13.09
C ASN A 186 6.42 1.22 13.14
N ASN A 187 5.44 1.72 13.89
CA ASN A 187 5.14 3.14 14.04
C ASN A 187 6.21 3.98 14.80
N THR A 188 7.27 3.35 15.32
CA THR A 188 8.43 4.07 15.88
C THR A 188 9.48 4.39 14.82
N ASN A 189 9.35 3.78 13.63
CA ASN A 189 10.16 4.12 12.48
C ASN A 189 9.82 5.54 11.99
N HIS A 190 10.85 6.32 11.72
CA HIS A 190 10.72 7.63 11.07
C HIS A 190 11.32 7.63 9.66
N LEU A 191 11.93 6.53 9.20
CA LEU A 191 12.61 6.42 7.91
C LEU A 191 11.61 6.12 6.80
N VAL A 192 11.66 6.88 5.70
CA VAL A 192 10.88 6.56 4.50
C VAL A 192 11.35 5.23 3.89
N SER A 193 10.49 4.21 3.85
CA SER A 193 10.80 2.86 3.38
C SER A 193 9.62 2.19 2.67
N SER A 194 9.91 1.24 1.78
CA SER A 194 8.92 0.34 1.16
C SER A 194 8.72 -1.00 1.88
N ASP A 195 9.26 -1.13 3.09
CA ASP A 195 9.02 -2.25 4.01
C ASP A 195 9.39 -3.62 3.39
N ASN A 196 8.73 -4.70 3.81
CA ASN A 196 9.05 -6.08 3.46
C ASN A 196 8.96 -6.38 1.95
N ILE A 197 7.86 -6.04 1.30
CA ILE A 197 7.64 -6.32 -0.12
C ILE A 197 8.42 -5.38 -1.03
N GLY A 198 8.69 -4.15 -0.59
CA GLY A 198 9.61 -3.25 -1.26
C GLY A 198 11.04 -3.77 -1.27
N TYR A 199 11.50 -4.30 -0.13
CA TYR A 199 12.80 -4.95 -0.08
C TYR A 199 12.88 -6.20 -0.95
N ALA A 200 11.82 -7.01 -0.98
CA ALA A 200 11.77 -8.17 -1.87
C ALA A 200 11.91 -7.75 -3.34
N SER A 201 11.27 -6.65 -3.72
CA SER A 201 11.41 -6.04 -5.06
C SER A 201 12.87 -5.62 -5.33
N ILE A 202 13.50 -4.90 -4.39
CA ILE A 202 14.88 -4.42 -4.49
C ILE A 202 15.87 -5.59 -4.62
N LEU A 203 15.71 -6.64 -3.81
CA LEU A 203 16.58 -7.81 -3.88
C LEU A 203 16.46 -8.52 -5.23
N PHE A 204 15.24 -8.67 -5.74
CA PHE A 204 15.03 -9.30 -7.05
C PHE A 204 15.62 -8.44 -8.17
N GLU A 205 15.37 -7.13 -8.18
CA GLU A 205 15.97 -6.22 -9.16
C GLU A 205 17.51 -6.23 -9.08
N ARG A 206 18.09 -6.27 -7.87
CA ARG A 206 19.56 -6.35 -7.69
C ARG A 206 20.14 -7.63 -8.27
N ILE A 207 19.47 -8.77 -8.10
CA ILE A 207 19.89 -10.06 -8.68
C ILE A 207 19.87 -10.01 -10.22
N MET A 208 18.86 -9.37 -10.80
CA MET A 208 18.62 -9.39 -12.24
C MET A 208 19.35 -8.27 -13.01
N ASN A 209 19.55 -7.11 -12.39
CA ASN A 209 20.20 -5.93 -12.96
C ASN A 209 21.68 -5.82 -12.57
N ASN A 210 22.40 -6.94 -12.55
CA ASN A 210 23.79 -7.07 -12.06
C ASN A 210 24.64 -5.80 -12.25
N ASP A 211 25.33 -5.37 -11.19
CA ASP A 211 26.19 -4.17 -11.11
C ASP A 211 25.47 -2.79 -11.28
N SER A 212 24.14 -2.74 -11.42
CA SER A 212 23.38 -1.47 -11.43
C SER A 212 23.08 -0.95 -10.02
N LEU A 213 23.03 0.37 -9.85
CA LEU A 213 22.50 1.00 -8.64
C LEU A 213 21.01 0.66 -8.45
N ILE A 214 20.56 0.59 -7.20
CA ILE A 214 19.14 0.38 -6.88
C ILE A 214 18.28 1.47 -7.55
N GLY A 215 17.18 1.04 -8.17
CA GLY A 215 16.29 1.91 -8.96
C GLY A 215 16.79 2.19 -10.39
N LYS A 216 17.88 1.54 -10.82
CA LYS A 216 18.37 1.53 -12.20
C LYS A 216 18.40 0.10 -12.74
N GLY A 217 18.54 -0.01 -14.06
CA GLY A 217 18.55 -1.28 -14.77
C GLY A 217 17.26 -1.53 -15.56
N PRO A 218 17.30 -2.45 -16.55
CA PRO A 218 16.17 -2.72 -17.43
C PRO A 218 15.12 -3.68 -16.85
N PHE A 219 15.48 -4.56 -15.93
CA PHE A 219 14.55 -5.52 -15.31
C PHE A 219 13.77 -4.85 -14.18
N VAL A 220 12.45 -5.07 -14.14
CA VAL A 220 11.57 -4.52 -13.09
C VAL A 220 10.91 -5.65 -12.30
N ALA A 221 11.03 -5.61 -10.98
CA ALA A 221 10.32 -6.54 -10.10
C ALA A 221 9.32 -5.79 -9.23
N ALA A 222 8.05 -6.13 -9.34
CA ALA A 222 7.00 -5.60 -8.47
C ALA A 222 6.49 -6.68 -7.52
N PHE A 223 6.28 -6.30 -6.25
CA PHE A 223 5.49 -7.07 -5.31
C PHE A 223 4.23 -6.27 -4.98
N ALA A 224 3.10 -6.74 -5.48
CA ALA A 224 1.80 -6.12 -5.37
C ALA A 224 1.02 -6.67 -4.17
N SER A 225 0.19 -5.82 -3.59
CA SER A 225 -0.72 -6.21 -2.52
C SER A 225 -1.81 -7.15 -3.03
N SER A 226 -2.30 -8.01 -2.15
CA SER A 226 -3.45 -8.89 -2.41
C SER A 226 -4.54 -8.69 -1.34
N ASN A 227 -5.26 -9.73 -0.96
CA ASN A 227 -6.23 -9.73 0.15
C ASN A 227 -5.52 -9.80 1.52
N LEU A 228 -4.79 -8.73 1.85
CA LEU A 228 -3.94 -8.65 3.03
C LEU A 228 -4.64 -8.18 4.31
N GLY A 229 -5.94 -7.83 4.28
CA GLY A 229 -6.63 -7.07 5.34
C GLY A 229 -6.51 -7.60 6.78
N ASP A 230 -6.34 -8.90 6.99
CA ASP A 230 -6.14 -9.52 8.31
C ASP A 230 -4.80 -10.27 8.44
N VAL A 231 -3.81 -9.92 7.60
CA VAL A 231 -2.58 -10.70 7.42
C VAL A 231 -1.33 -9.90 7.83
N SER A 232 -0.76 -10.25 8.97
CA SER A 232 0.42 -9.57 9.53
C SER A 232 1.74 -10.27 9.16
N PRO A 233 2.83 -9.51 8.92
CA PRO A 233 4.19 -10.06 8.74
C PRO A 233 4.86 -10.47 10.06
N ASN A 234 4.24 -10.13 11.20
CA ASN A 234 4.84 -10.19 12.51
C ASN A 234 4.67 -11.58 13.17
N THR A 235 5.34 -12.59 12.61
CA THR A 235 5.10 -14.01 12.87
C THR A 235 5.46 -14.51 14.28
N ARG A 236 6.16 -13.74 15.11
CA ARG A 236 6.40 -14.09 16.53
C ARG A 236 5.15 -13.97 17.40
N GLY A 237 4.06 -13.46 16.84
CA GLY A 237 2.78 -13.31 17.52
C GLY A 237 2.75 -12.13 18.50
N PRO A 238 1.55 -11.76 18.99
CA PRO A 238 1.35 -10.57 19.79
C PRO A 238 1.85 -10.76 21.23
N LYS A 239 2.74 -9.86 21.66
CA LYS A 239 3.28 -9.77 23.02
C LYS A 239 3.03 -8.38 23.61
N CYS A 240 2.93 -8.36 24.93
CA CYS A 240 2.84 -7.16 25.72
C CYS A 240 4.20 -6.46 25.82
N GLU A 241 4.22 -5.14 25.62
CA GLU A 241 5.43 -4.35 25.40
C GLU A 241 6.49 -4.44 26.50
N PHE A 242 6.08 -4.46 27.77
CA PHE A 242 6.99 -4.42 28.92
C PHE A 242 7.13 -5.77 29.60
N SER A 243 6.05 -6.54 29.65
CA SER A 243 5.94 -7.81 30.36
C SER A 243 6.29 -9.01 29.48
N GLY A 244 6.31 -8.85 28.15
CA GLY A 244 6.56 -9.92 27.19
C GLY A 244 5.48 -11.01 27.17
N ASN A 245 4.41 -10.86 27.96
CA ASN A 245 3.31 -11.80 28.05
C ASN A 245 2.54 -11.90 26.73
N ASN A 246 2.02 -13.09 26.43
CA ASN A 246 1.24 -13.30 25.22
C ASN A 246 -0.14 -12.63 25.35
N CYS A 247 -0.47 -11.71 24.43
CA CYS A 247 -1.75 -10.99 24.43
C CYS A 247 -2.74 -11.47 23.37
N SER A 248 -2.52 -12.64 22.76
CA SER A 248 -3.33 -13.20 21.66
C SER A 248 -4.81 -13.47 21.97
N LYS A 249 -5.24 -13.59 23.23
CA LYS A 249 -6.66 -13.88 23.57
C LYS A 249 -7.54 -12.64 23.66
N GLN A 250 -7.04 -11.56 24.29
CA GLN A 250 -7.81 -10.34 24.51
C GLN A 250 -7.24 -9.14 23.74
N TYR A 251 -6.05 -9.28 23.15
CA TYR A 251 -5.30 -8.22 22.48
C TYR A 251 -5.14 -6.96 23.34
N THR A 252 -5.17 -7.15 24.66
CA THR A 252 -5.01 -6.13 25.69
C THR A 252 -4.04 -6.66 26.74
N CYS A 253 -3.17 -5.79 27.25
CA CYS A 253 -2.21 -6.14 28.29
C CYS A 253 -2.74 -5.74 29.68
N PRO A 254 -2.54 -6.57 30.72
CA PRO A 254 -3.07 -6.33 32.06
C PRO A 254 -2.39 -5.17 32.81
N GLY A 255 -1.29 -4.62 32.29
CA GLY A 255 -0.58 -3.47 32.84
C GLY A 255 -1.18 -2.10 32.49
N ARG A 256 -0.87 -1.07 33.29
CA ARG A 256 -1.27 0.32 32.97
C ARG A 256 -0.48 0.83 31.76
N LYS A 257 -1.20 1.04 30.64
CA LYS A 257 -0.70 1.62 29.37
C LYS A 257 0.29 0.73 28.58
N GLU A 258 0.24 -0.58 28.76
CA GLU A 258 1.05 -1.49 27.98
C GLU A 258 0.37 -1.85 26.65
N MET A 259 1.12 -1.77 25.55
CA MET A 259 0.60 -2.06 24.22
C MET A 259 0.83 -3.52 23.81
N CYS A 260 -0.09 -4.07 23.03
CA CYS A 260 0.00 -5.42 22.48
C CYS A 260 0.49 -5.33 21.03
N PHE A 261 1.71 -5.77 20.75
CA PHE A 261 2.29 -5.73 19.41
C PHE A 261 2.86 -7.08 18.98
N ALA A 262 2.89 -7.36 17.69
CA ALA A 262 3.57 -8.52 17.13
C ALA A 262 4.93 -8.11 16.53
N SER A 263 5.90 -9.02 16.51
CA SER A 263 7.22 -8.78 15.86
C SER A 263 7.53 -9.79 14.75
N GLY A 264 8.27 -9.35 13.73
CA GLY A 264 8.72 -10.16 12.59
C GLY A 264 9.69 -11.30 12.95
N PRO A 265 9.98 -12.21 12.00
CA PRO A 265 10.79 -13.40 12.24
C PRO A 265 12.27 -13.13 12.55
N GLY A 266 12.85 -12.05 12.01
CA GLY A 266 14.26 -11.68 12.17
C GLY A 266 14.58 -11.04 13.52
N ARG A 267 15.86 -10.91 13.88
CA ARG A 267 16.30 -10.27 15.15
C ARG A 267 15.85 -8.81 15.23
N ASN A 268 15.70 -8.16 14.08
CA ASN A 268 15.14 -6.81 13.93
C ASN A 268 14.21 -6.75 12.70
N MET A 269 13.63 -5.57 12.46
CA MET A 269 12.73 -5.31 11.33
C MET A 269 13.40 -5.52 9.96
N PHE A 270 14.70 -5.21 9.84
CA PHE A 270 15.44 -5.34 8.58
C PHE A 270 15.71 -6.80 8.18
N GLU A 271 16.07 -7.66 9.14
CA GLU A 271 16.28 -9.08 8.90
C GLU A 271 14.95 -9.82 8.65
N SER A 272 13.87 -9.39 9.31
CA SER A 272 12.53 -9.94 9.09
C SER A 272 12.09 -9.80 7.64
N THR A 273 12.37 -8.65 7.07
CA THR A 273 12.10 -8.26 5.68
C THR A 273 12.90 -9.12 4.67
N SER A 274 14.15 -9.50 4.97
CA SER A 274 15.00 -10.33 4.10
C SER A 274 14.53 -11.78 3.95
N ILE A 275 14.04 -12.39 5.02
CA ILE A 275 13.63 -13.80 5.04
C ILE A 275 12.42 -14.04 4.12
N ILE A 276 11.56 -13.04 3.94
CA ILE A 276 10.35 -13.12 3.12
C ILE A 276 10.69 -13.19 1.62
N ALA A 277 11.78 -12.55 1.18
CA ALA A 277 12.12 -12.37 -0.22
C ALA A 277 12.73 -13.62 -0.91
N ASN A 278 13.31 -14.56 -0.16
CA ASN A 278 14.24 -15.57 -0.69
C ASN A 278 13.63 -16.95 -1.06
N LYS A 279 12.35 -17.04 -1.45
CA LYS A 279 11.72 -18.32 -1.83
C LYS A 279 11.37 -18.37 -3.33
N MET A 280 11.98 -19.29 -4.07
CA MET A 280 11.81 -19.45 -5.53
C MET A 280 10.81 -20.55 -5.91
N PHE A 281 10.21 -20.41 -7.10
CA PHE A 281 9.07 -21.17 -7.65
C PHE A 281 9.51 -22.32 -8.58
N LYS A 282 8.62 -23.30 -8.81
CA LYS A 282 8.96 -24.56 -9.51
C LYS A 282 8.22 -24.85 -10.83
N GLU A 283 7.05 -24.26 -11.13
CA GLU A 283 6.29 -24.56 -12.36
C GLU A 283 5.60 -23.30 -12.92
N SER A 284 5.74 -23.02 -14.22
CA SER A 284 5.15 -21.86 -14.92
C SER A 284 4.39 -22.27 -16.18
N TRP A 285 3.35 -21.52 -16.51
CA TRP A 285 2.47 -21.75 -17.68
C TRP A 285 2.40 -20.48 -18.51
N GLU A 286 2.39 -20.61 -19.83
CA GLU A 286 2.23 -19.47 -20.72
C GLU A 286 0.79 -18.96 -20.71
N VAL A 287 0.61 -17.66 -20.60
CA VAL A 287 -0.70 -17.00 -20.63
C VAL A 287 -0.97 -16.53 -22.05
N ILE A 288 -1.94 -17.17 -22.71
CA ILE A 288 -2.32 -16.86 -24.09
C ILE A 288 -3.79 -16.49 -24.13
N GLY A 289 -4.11 -15.36 -24.76
CA GLY A 289 -5.49 -14.99 -25.05
C GLY A 289 -5.71 -13.49 -25.18
N PRO A 290 -6.95 -13.08 -25.44
CA PRO A 290 -7.27 -11.67 -25.59
C PRO A 290 -7.14 -10.93 -24.25
N LEU A 291 -6.59 -9.71 -24.30
CA LEU A 291 -6.65 -8.74 -23.20
C LEU A 291 -7.98 -7.97 -23.24
N ARG A 292 -8.69 -7.93 -22.13
CA ARG A 292 -9.88 -7.10 -21.91
C ARG A 292 -9.79 -6.45 -20.54
N VAL A 293 -10.21 -5.20 -20.46
CA VAL A 293 -10.28 -4.47 -19.19
C VAL A 293 -11.67 -3.87 -19.08
N VAL A 294 -12.30 -4.00 -17.91
CA VAL A 294 -13.60 -3.42 -17.62
C VAL A 294 -13.49 -2.67 -16.31
N HIS A 295 -13.90 -1.40 -16.34
CA HIS A 295 -13.91 -0.49 -15.20
C HIS A 295 -15.32 0.02 -14.97
N ARG A 296 -15.68 0.26 -13.70
CA ARG A 296 -16.91 0.93 -13.30
C ARG A 296 -16.70 1.65 -11.97
N TYR A 297 -17.14 2.90 -11.91
CA TYR A 297 -17.38 3.59 -10.65
C TYR A 297 -18.68 3.14 -10.00
N VAL A 298 -18.65 2.90 -8.69
CA VAL A 298 -19.79 2.36 -7.97
C VAL A 298 -20.08 3.24 -6.75
N ASN A 299 -21.27 3.82 -6.70
CA ASN A 299 -21.78 4.40 -5.47
C ASN A 299 -22.24 3.28 -4.55
N MET A 300 -21.41 2.94 -3.55
CA MET A 300 -21.64 1.78 -2.69
C MET A 300 -22.90 1.91 -1.83
N VAL A 301 -23.32 3.14 -1.50
CA VAL A 301 -24.51 3.42 -0.67
C VAL A 301 -25.83 3.08 -1.38
N GLU A 302 -25.82 3.15 -2.71
CA GLU A 302 -26.97 2.89 -3.57
C GLU A 302 -27.04 1.46 -4.09
N GLN A 303 -25.97 0.67 -3.89
CA GLN A 303 -25.94 -0.72 -4.35
C GLN A 303 -26.78 -1.64 -3.49
N THR A 304 -27.39 -2.62 -4.16
CA THR A 304 -28.07 -3.76 -3.55
C THR A 304 -27.50 -5.07 -4.05
N ALA A 305 -27.58 -6.12 -3.23
CA ALA A 305 -27.18 -7.47 -3.59
C ALA A 305 -28.09 -8.49 -2.89
N GLU A 306 -28.16 -9.70 -3.44
CA GLU A 306 -28.83 -10.83 -2.78
C GLU A 306 -27.84 -11.50 -1.83
N TYR A 307 -28.26 -11.72 -0.58
CA TYR A 307 -27.46 -12.36 0.45
C TYR A 307 -28.20 -13.57 1.01
N TYR A 308 -27.60 -14.75 0.94
CA TYR A 308 -28.14 -15.92 1.61
C TYR A 308 -27.65 -15.95 3.05
N ASN A 309 -28.58 -15.76 3.98
CA ASN A 309 -28.29 -15.81 5.40
C ASN A 309 -28.42 -17.25 5.91
N GLU A 310 -27.30 -17.89 6.23
CA GLU A 310 -27.28 -19.27 6.73
C GLU A 310 -28.05 -19.44 8.04
N THR A 311 -28.17 -18.39 8.85
CA THR A 311 -28.87 -18.44 10.15
C THR A 311 -30.38 -18.45 9.96
N THR A 312 -30.90 -17.62 9.05
CA THR A 312 -32.34 -17.53 8.77
C THR A 312 -32.79 -18.48 7.66
N GLN A 313 -31.84 -19.11 6.94
CA GLN A 313 -32.07 -19.93 5.75
C GLN A 313 -32.88 -19.22 4.67
N ARG A 314 -32.68 -17.91 4.52
CA ARG A 314 -33.40 -17.06 3.57
C ARG A 314 -32.44 -16.22 2.76
N THR A 315 -32.79 -15.99 1.51
CA THR A 315 -32.17 -14.95 0.69
C THR A 315 -32.84 -13.62 1.00
N GLU A 316 -32.02 -12.63 1.32
CA GLU A 316 -32.44 -11.29 1.69
C GLU A 316 -31.77 -10.30 0.74
N THR A 317 -32.54 -9.33 0.23
CA THR A 317 -31.98 -8.20 -0.51
C THR A 317 -31.34 -7.24 0.48
N VAL A 318 -30.02 -7.07 0.39
CA VAL A 318 -29.21 -6.21 1.25
C VAL A 318 -28.74 -4.97 0.47
N ARG A 319 -28.37 -3.92 1.21
CA ARG A 319 -27.90 -2.65 0.64
C ARG A 319 -26.64 -2.14 1.33
N GLY A 320 -25.90 -1.25 0.66
CA GLY A 320 -24.79 -0.53 1.29
C GLY A 320 -25.28 0.56 2.26
N CYS A 321 -24.44 0.85 3.24
CA CYS A 321 -24.65 1.91 4.22
C CYS A 321 -23.83 3.16 3.87
N GLU A 322 -24.26 4.32 4.40
CA GLU A 322 -23.41 5.51 4.43
C GLU A 322 -22.09 5.21 5.17
N PRO A 323 -20.93 5.71 4.71
CA PRO A 323 -19.64 5.44 5.34
C PRO A 323 -19.64 5.73 6.84
N ALA A 324 -19.17 4.77 7.64
CA ALA A 324 -18.95 4.99 9.07
C ALA A 324 -17.83 4.10 9.64
N MET A 325 -17.06 4.67 10.57
CA MET A 325 -16.01 3.98 11.33
C MET A 325 -16.54 3.54 12.70
N GLY A 326 -16.26 2.29 13.08
CA GLY A 326 -16.64 1.73 14.38
C GLY A 326 -15.68 2.11 15.51
N TYR A 327 -16.05 1.86 16.76
CA TYR A 327 -15.17 2.14 17.92
C TYR A 327 -13.81 1.42 17.83
N SER A 328 -13.78 0.17 17.35
CA SER A 328 -12.54 -0.60 17.24
C SER A 328 -11.55 -0.05 16.22
N PHE A 329 -11.95 0.89 15.35
CA PHE A 329 -11.01 1.64 14.49
C PHE A 329 -9.97 2.37 15.35
N ALA A 330 -10.39 3.05 16.41
CA ALA A 330 -9.48 3.80 17.28
C ALA A 330 -8.56 2.90 18.13
N ALA A 331 -8.82 1.59 18.20
CA ALA A 331 -7.98 0.63 18.92
C ALA A 331 -6.71 0.24 18.13
N GLY A 332 -6.66 0.50 16.81
CA GLY A 332 -5.60 0.02 15.93
C GLY A 332 -5.50 -1.50 15.89
N THR A 333 -4.36 -2.01 15.42
CA THR A 333 -4.07 -3.45 15.32
C THR A 333 -2.86 -3.85 16.16
N ILE A 334 -2.49 -5.13 16.12
CA ILE A 334 -1.23 -5.60 16.72
C ILE A 334 0.02 -5.16 15.94
N ASP A 335 -0.16 -4.66 14.71
CA ASP A 335 0.94 -4.16 13.89
C ASP A 335 1.19 -2.66 14.15
N GLY A 336 0.17 -1.96 14.66
CA GLY A 336 0.19 -0.56 15.01
C GLY A 336 -0.97 -0.26 15.95
N PRO A 337 -0.74 -0.28 17.27
CA PRO A 337 -1.81 -0.09 18.24
C PRO A 337 -2.28 1.38 18.20
N GLY A 338 -3.59 1.58 18.34
CA GLY A 338 -4.22 2.89 18.30
C GLY A 338 -3.95 3.73 19.55
N SER A 339 -4.39 4.98 19.55
CA SER A 339 -4.30 5.85 20.73
C SER A 339 -5.55 5.70 21.61
N PHE A 340 -5.41 6.01 22.91
CA PHE A 340 -6.46 5.90 23.95
C PHE A 340 -6.88 4.46 24.31
N SER A 341 -7.67 4.31 25.38
CA SER A 341 -8.06 3.01 25.97
C SER A 341 -9.09 2.20 25.15
N PHE A 342 -9.15 2.37 23.83
CA PHE A 342 -10.07 1.62 22.96
C PHE A 342 -9.65 0.15 22.84
N ARG A 343 -10.62 -0.76 22.69
CA ARG A 343 -10.40 -2.20 22.56
C ARG A 343 -11.02 -2.72 21.27
N GLN A 344 -10.30 -3.59 20.57
CA GLN A 344 -10.88 -4.32 19.45
C GLN A 344 -12.01 -5.25 19.92
N GLY A 345 -13.01 -5.48 19.06
CA GLY A 345 -14.17 -6.30 19.40
C GLY A 345 -15.27 -5.55 20.15
N THR A 346 -15.25 -4.21 20.15
CA THR A 346 -16.27 -3.40 20.84
C THR A 346 -17.56 -3.37 20.02
N THR A 347 -18.62 -3.97 20.55
CA THR A 347 -19.98 -3.98 19.95
C THR A 347 -20.98 -3.08 20.69
N SER A 348 -20.59 -2.48 21.83
CA SER A 348 -21.42 -1.56 22.62
C SER A 348 -20.87 -0.13 22.58
N ALA A 349 -21.73 0.86 22.40
CA ALA A 349 -21.33 2.27 22.40
C ALA A 349 -20.99 2.80 23.80
N ASN A 350 -20.18 3.87 23.89
CA ASN A 350 -19.86 4.57 25.13
C ASN A 350 -20.52 5.96 25.16
N PRO A 351 -21.29 6.31 26.21
CA PRO A 351 -21.96 7.61 26.32
C PRO A 351 -21.02 8.82 26.17
N MET A 352 -19.81 8.77 26.73
CA MET A 352 -18.84 9.87 26.67
C MET A 352 -18.35 10.12 25.24
N TRP A 353 -18.01 9.06 24.52
CA TRP A 353 -17.53 9.17 23.13
C TRP A 353 -18.66 9.50 22.16
N ASN A 354 -19.90 9.12 22.46
CA ASN A 354 -21.07 9.54 21.70
C ASN A 354 -21.27 11.06 21.74
N VAL A 355 -20.98 11.73 22.86
CA VAL A 355 -21.05 13.21 22.96
C VAL A 355 -20.01 13.86 22.05
N VAL A 356 -18.76 13.37 22.05
CA VAL A 356 -17.68 13.89 21.19
C VAL A 356 -17.99 13.64 19.71
N ARG A 357 -18.48 12.44 19.36
CA ARG A 357 -18.95 12.10 18.01
C ARG A 357 -20.07 13.03 17.55
N ASN A 358 -21.11 13.20 18.37
CA ASN A 358 -22.30 13.96 17.99
C ASN A 358 -22.00 15.45 17.76
N LEU A 359 -20.91 15.97 18.34
CA LEU A 359 -20.41 17.32 18.08
C LEU A 359 -19.86 17.47 16.65
N LEU A 360 -19.30 16.39 16.07
CA LEU A 360 -18.75 16.36 14.72
C LEU A 360 -19.84 16.03 13.68
N ALA A 361 -20.50 14.88 13.82
CA ALA A 361 -21.67 14.46 13.05
C ALA A 361 -22.45 13.39 13.82
N THR A 362 -23.75 13.60 13.99
CA THR A 362 -24.61 12.64 14.68
C THR A 362 -25.10 11.58 13.68
N PRO A 363 -24.83 10.28 13.90
CA PRO A 363 -25.39 9.23 13.05
C PRO A 363 -26.91 9.21 13.18
N THR A 364 -27.59 9.04 12.05
CA THR A 364 -29.04 8.89 12.00
C THR A 364 -29.48 7.51 12.51
N ASN A 365 -30.77 7.36 12.83
CA ASN A 365 -31.31 6.04 13.22
C ASN A 365 -31.17 5.01 12.10
N GLU A 366 -31.21 5.46 10.84
CA GLU A 366 -31.01 4.58 9.69
C GLU A 366 -29.56 4.13 9.57
N ASP A 367 -28.58 5.02 9.83
CA ASP A 367 -27.16 4.63 9.86
C ASP A 367 -26.91 3.56 10.92
N ILE A 368 -27.43 3.76 12.13
CA ILE A 368 -27.29 2.81 13.25
C ILE A 368 -27.90 1.46 12.87
N LYS A 369 -29.09 1.47 12.26
CA LYS A 369 -29.78 0.25 11.83
C LYS A 369 -29.03 -0.47 10.70
N CYS A 370 -28.56 0.26 9.70
CA CYS A 370 -27.84 -0.29 8.56
C CYS A 370 -26.50 -0.92 8.99
N HIS A 371 -25.76 -0.24 9.87
CA HIS A 371 -24.48 -0.73 10.37
C HIS A 371 -24.59 -1.89 11.37
N GLY A 372 -25.76 -2.08 12.00
CA GLY A 372 -26.08 -3.21 12.85
C GLY A 372 -25.10 -3.36 14.02
N ALA A 373 -24.27 -4.42 13.99
CA ALA A 373 -23.33 -4.74 15.06
C ALA A 373 -22.24 -3.69 15.31
N LYS A 374 -22.00 -2.76 14.38
CA LYS A 374 -20.98 -1.71 14.51
C LYS A 374 -21.50 -0.54 15.35
N PRO A 375 -20.93 -0.28 16.55
CA PRO A 375 -21.15 1.00 17.21
C PRO A 375 -20.39 2.09 16.45
N ILE A 376 -21.12 3.02 15.84
CA ILE A 376 -20.54 4.11 15.03
C ILE A 376 -19.78 5.09 15.93
N LEU A 377 -18.46 5.22 15.71
CA LEU A 377 -17.60 6.23 16.31
C LEU A 377 -17.52 7.49 15.45
N LEU A 378 -17.38 7.35 14.13
CA LEU A 378 -17.35 8.45 13.17
C LEU A 378 -18.37 8.18 12.05
N ALA A 379 -19.35 9.05 11.88
CA ALA A 379 -20.37 8.96 10.83
C ALA A 379 -19.90 9.70 9.57
N THR A 380 -18.80 9.23 8.98
CA THR A 380 -18.00 9.92 7.96
C THR A 380 -18.77 10.24 6.69
N GLY A 381 -19.79 9.46 6.32
CA GLY A 381 -20.70 9.74 5.21
C GLY A 381 -21.51 11.04 5.36
N HIS A 382 -21.62 11.55 6.59
CA HIS A 382 -22.28 12.81 6.94
C HIS A 382 -21.28 13.94 7.27
N MET A 383 -19.98 13.68 7.12
CA MET A 383 -18.90 14.61 7.46
C MET A 383 -18.29 15.19 6.18
N SER A 384 -18.69 16.41 5.83
CA SER A 384 -18.27 17.12 4.61
C SER A 384 -17.55 18.44 4.87
N LEU A 385 -17.27 18.76 6.14
CA LEU A 385 -16.49 19.94 6.52
C LEU A 385 -15.08 19.51 6.97
N PRO A 386 -13.99 20.10 6.43
CA PRO A 386 -13.94 21.09 5.34
C PRO A 386 -14.31 20.54 3.95
N TYR A 387 -14.18 19.23 3.75
CA TYR A 387 -14.59 18.46 2.57
C TYR A 387 -14.88 17.01 3.01
N GLU A 388 -15.17 16.12 2.07
CA GLU A 388 -15.55 14.73 2.36
C GLU A 388 -14.48 13.96 3.16
N TRP A 389 -14.90 13.23 4.19
CA TRP A 389 -14.00 12.49 5.08
C TRP A 389 -13.62 11.11 4.55
N GLN A 390 -14.51 10.43 3.83
CA GLN A 390 -14.29 9.12 3.20
C GLN A 390 -15.12 9.02 1.90
N PRO A 391 -14.68 8.20 0.93
CA PRO A 391 -15.36 8.09 -0.35
C PRO A 391 -16.70 7.35 -0.25
N LYS A 392 -17.69 7.78 -1.04
CA LYS A 392 -18.94 7.03 -1.30
C LYS A 392 -18.90 6.26 -2.62
N ILE A 393 -18.18 6.84 -3.59
CA ILE A 393 -17.99 6.28 -4.93
C ILE A 393 -16.60 5.65 -4.96
N VAL A 394 -16.52 4.39 -5.40
CA VAL A 394 -15.27 3.64 -5.51
C VAL A 394 -15.04 3.14 -6.94
N ALA A 395 -13.79 3.10 -7.36
CA ALA A 395 -13.40 2.52 -8.65
C ALA A 395 -13.26 0.99 -8.54
N THR A 396 -13.99 0.24 -9.37
CA THR A 396 -13.85 -1.21 -9.48
C THR A 396 -13.37 -1.59 -10.87
N GLN A 397 -12.43 -2.53 -10.97
CA GLN A 397 -11.81 -2.86 -12.25
C GLN A 397 -11.37 -4.32 -12.33
N VAL A 398 -11.54 -4.93 -13.50
CA VAL A 398 -10.99 -6.24 -13.83
C VAL A 398 -10.20 -6.18 -15.14
N ALA A 399 -9.07 -6.89 -15.18
CA ALA A 399 -8.36 -7.19 -16.40
C ALA A 399 -8.38 -8.71 -16.64
N LEU A 400 -8.81 -9.13 -17.83
CA LEU A 400 -8.87 -10.51 -18.27
C LEU A 400 -7.84 -10.71 -19.40
N ILE A 401 -6.91 -11.65 -19.23
CA ILE A 401 -5.90 -12.02 -20.21
C ILE A 401 -5.99 -13.53 -20.42
N GLY A 402 -6.66 -13.95 -21.49
CA GLY A 402 -6.97 -15.37 -21.70
C GLY A 402 -7.84 -15.92 -20.56
N ASN A 403 -7.28 -16.82 -19.75
CA ASN A 403 -7.89 -17.44 -18.57
C ASN A 403 -7.40 -16.83 -17.23
N VAL A 404 -6.60 -15.77 -17.27
CA VAL A 404 -6.12 -15.05 -16.07
C VAL A 404 -6.96 -13.80 -15.83
N VAL A 405 -7.55 -13.70 -14.64
CA VAL A 405 -8.32 -12.53 -14.19
C VAL A 405 -7.54 -11.79 -13.10
N ILE A 406 -7.28 -10.50 -13.28
CA ILE A 406 -6.76 -9.59 -12.26
C ILE A 406 -7.92 -8.70 -11.80
N ALA A 407 -8.37 -8.88 -10.56
CA ALA A 407 -9.40 -8.07 -9.93
C ALA A 407 -8.73 -7.00 -9.06
N GLY A 408 -8.73 -5.75 -9.53
CA GLY A 408 -8.23 -4.61 -8.77
C GLY A 408 -9.30 -4.12 -7.79
N VAL A 409 -9.09 -4.31 -6.49
CA VAL A 409 -10.08 -4.02 -5.43
C VAL A 409 -9.75 -2.74 -4.66
N PRO A 410 -10.75 -1.85 -4.41
CA PRO A 410 -10.52 -0.53 -3.81
C PRO A 410 -10.44 -0.54 -2.27
N GLY A 411 -9.70 -1.48 -1.70
CA GLY A 411 -9.55 -1.59 -0.25
C GLY A 411 -8.76 -2.81 0.21
N GLU A 412 -8.78 -3.03 1.52
CA GLU A 412 -8.10 -4.11 2.21
C GLU A 412 -9.05 -5.28 2.49
N PHE A 413 -9.14 -6.21 1.53
CA PHE A 413 -9.92 -7.44 1.71
C PHE A 413 -9.24 -8.36 2.71
N THR A 414 -10.00 -8.90 3.67
CA THR A 414 -9.51 -9.99 4.54
C THR A 414 -9.25 -11.27 3.75
N THR A 415 -8.58 -12.23 4.39
CA THR A 415 -8.29 -13.54 3.84
C THR A 415 -9.54 -14.20 3.26
N MET A 416 -10.63 -14.31 4.03
CA MET A 416 -11.84 -14.96 3.54
C MET A 416 -12.62 -14.11 2.53
N SER A 417 -12.62 -12.78 2.67
CA SER A 417 -13.18 -11.89 1.65
C SER A 417 -12.54 -12.09 0.28
N GLY A 418 -11.21 -12.16 0.23
CA GLY A 418 -10.47 -12.42 -1.01
C GLY A 418 -10.72 -13.81 -1.58
N ARG A 419 -10.84 -14.84 -0.72
CA ARG A 419 -11.21 -16.20 -1.13
C ARG A 419 -12.59 -16.26 -1.78
N ARG A 420 -13.60 -15.65 -1.14
CA ARG A 420 -14.96 -15.57 -1.69
C ARG A 420 -15.00 -14.82 -3.02
N LEU A 421 -14.23 -13.74 -3.16
CA LEU A 421 -14.11 -13.01 -4.42
C LEU A 421 -13.49 -13.86 -5.54
N ARG A 422 -12.39 -14.55 -5.24
CA ARG A 422 -11.76 -15.48 -6.20
C ARG A 422 -12.74 -16.56 -6.66
N GLU A 423 -13.49 -17.14 -5.73
CA GLU A 423 -14.48 -18.18 -6.05
C GLU A 423 -15.66 -17.64 -6.87
N ALA A 424 -16.17 -16.46 -6.51
CA ALA A 424 -17.26 -15.82 -7.23
C ALA A 424 -16.90 -15.52 -8.69
N ILE A 425 -15.67 -15.06 -8.94
CA ILE A 425 -15.12 -14.84 -10.28
C ILE A 425 -14.90 -16.16 -11.02
N LYS A 426 -14.29 -17.16 -10.36
CA LYS A 426 -14.08 -18.49 -10.95
C LYS A 426 -15.38 -19.14 -11.39
N THR A 427 -16.44 -19.00 -10.59
CA THR A 427 -17.77 -19.51 -10.95
C THR A 427 -18.24 -18.94 -12.29
N VAL A 428 -18.15 -17.61 -12.46
CA VAL A 428 -18.54 -16.94 -13.72
C VAL A 428 -17.67 -17.38 -14.90
N MET A 429 -16.36 -17.56 -14.67
CA MET A 429 -15.44 -18.00 -15.72
C MET A 429 -15.68 -19.46 -16.13
N ASN A 430 -15.89 -20.36 -15.16
CA ASN A 430 -16.15 -21.78 -15.38
C ASN A 430 -17.50 -22.02 -16.08
N ASP A 431 -18.49 -21.17 -15.85
CA ASP A 431 -19.76 -21.21 -16.59
C ASP A 431 -19.58 -20.83 -18.08
N ALA A 432 -18.49 -20.14 -18.42
CA ALA A 432 -18.21 -19.66 -19.77
C ALA A 432 -17.15 -20.48 -20.53
N SER A 433 -16.22 -21.13 -19.83
CA SER A 433 -15.17 -22.00 -20.39
C SER A 433 -14.79 -23.11 -19.42
N ASP A 434 -14.40 -24.26 -19.94
CA ASP A 434 -13.85 -25.37 -19.15
C ASP A 434 -12.36 -25.18 -18.78
N ASP A 435 -11.74 -24.09 -19.27
CA ASP A 435 -10.33 -23.79 -18.99
C ASP A 435 -10.09 -23.46 -17.52
N GLU A 436 -9.01 -23.97 -16.96
CA GLU A 436 -8.61 -23.63 -15.60
C GLU A 436 -8.34 -22.12 -15.48
N THR A 437 -9.12 -21.45 -14.62
CA THR A 437 -9.02 -19.99 -14.44
C THR A 437 -8.13 -19.64 -13.25
N SER A 438 -7.16 -18.75 -13.48
CA SER A 438 -6.36 -18.15 -12.40
C SER A 438 -6.93 -16.76 -12.05
N VAL A 439 -7.28 -16.55 -10.79
CA VAL A 439 -7.83 -15.26 -10.31
C VAL A 439 -6.88 -14.64 -9.31
N ILE A 440 -6.40 -13.45 -9.64
CA ILE A 440 -5.51 -12.62 -8.84
C ILE A 440 -6.35 -11.49 -8.23
N VAL A 441 -6.32 -11.36 -6.91
CA VAL A 441 -6.85 -10.18 -6.22
C VAL A 441 -5.69 -9.20 -6.05
N ALA A 442 -5.79 -8.03 -6.68
CA ALA A 442 -4.85 -6.92 -6.52
C ALA A 442 -5.46 -5.91 -5.55
N GLY A 443 -4.87 -5.80 -4.36
CA GLY A 443 -5.35 -4.92 -3.30
C GLY A 443 -5.12 -3.44 -3.61
N LEU A 444 -5.81 -2.58 -2.84
CA LEU A 444 -5.54 -1.15 -2.78
C LEU A 444 -5.46 -0.49 -4.18
N CYS A 445 -6.42 -0.81 -5.03
CA CYS A 445 -6.47 -0.34 -6.40
C CYS A 445 -7.37 0.89 -6.56
N ASN A 446 -6.86 1.92 -7.24
CA ASN A 446 -7.57 3.10 -7.74
C ASN A 446 -8.20 4.04 -6.69
N THR A 447 -9.01 3.52 -5.77
CA THR A 447 -9.63 4.25 -4.65
C THR A 447 -9.33 3.50 -3.34
N TYR A 448 -9.08 4.21 -2.25
CA TYR A 448 -8.94 3.60 -0.93
C TYR A 448 -10.24 3.74 -0.12
N SER A 449 -10.90 2.63 0.18
CA SER A 449 -12.13 2.61 0.99
C SER A 449 -11.99 1.72 2.24
N ASP A 450 -10.82 1.76 2.88
CA ASP A 450 -10.49 0.97 4.08
C ASP A 450 -10.68 -0.53 3.89
N TYR A 451 -11.29 -1.22 4.86
CA TYR A 451 -11.30 -2.69 4.95
C TYR A 451 -12.56 -3.31 4.36
N VAL A 452 -12.46 -4.58 3.96
CA VAL A 452 -13.60 -5.39 3.53
C VAL A 452 -13.55 -6.74 4.21
N THR A 453 -14.39 -6.91 5.23
CA THR A 453 -14.61 -8.19 5.92
C THR A 453 -15.78 -8.97 5.35
N THR A 454 -15.83 -10.29 5.62
CA THR A 454 -17.06 -11.05 5.41
C THR A 454 -18.17 -10.56 6.35
N PRO A 455 -19.47 -10.77 6.02
CA PRO A 455 -20.57 -10.46 6.95
C PRO A 455 -20.39 -11.10 8.33
N GLU A 456 -19.77 -12.27 8.40
CA GLU A 456 -19.48 -13.02 9.61
C GLU A 456 -18.34 -12.40 10.41
N GLU A 457 -17.21 -12.10 9.76
CA GLU A 457 -16.08 -11.38 10.39
C GLU A 457 -16.52 -10.01 10.92
N TYR A 458 -17.39 -9.31 10.17
CA TYR A 458 -17.95 -8.02 10.54
C TYR A 458 -18.67 -8.06 11.89
N GLN A 459 -19.39 -9.14 12.22
CA GLN A 459 -20.14 -9.22 13.48
C GLN A 459 -19.23 -9.16 14.71
N ILE A 460 -17.97 -9.59 14.59
CA ILE A 460 -17.01 -9.60 15.69
C ILE A 460 -16.50 -8.18 15.98
N GLN A 461 -16.59 -7.25 15.03
CA GLN A 461 -16.17 -5.85 15.18
C GLN A 461 -14.75 -5.70 15.74
N ARG A 462 -13.80 -6.51 15.24
CA ARG A 462 -12.37 -6.21 15.34
C ARG A 462 -12.02 -4.98 14.49
N TYR A 463 -10.74 -4.62 14.43
CA TYR A 463 -10.29 -3.43 13.68
C TYR A 463 -10.80 -3.44 12.23
N GLU A 464 -10.67 -4.57 11.53
CA GLU A 464 -11.08 -4.73 10.13
C GLU A 464 -12.61 -4.58 9.96
N GLY A 465 -13.40 -5.18 10.86
CA GLY A 465 -14.87 -5.08 10.83
C GLY A 465 -15.39 -3.68 11.18
N ALA A 466 -14.73 -2.98 12.10
CA ALA A 466 -15.03 -1.59 12.42
C ALA A 466 -14.67 -0.63 11.28
N SER A 467 -13.65 -0.99 10.50
CA SER A 467 -13.16 -0.23 9.34
C SER A 467 -13.78 -0.67 8.01
N THR A 468 -14.78 -1.58 8.04
CA THR A 468 -15.57 -1.94 6.85
C THR A 468 -16.71 -0.93 6.66
N ILE A 469 -16.44 0.11 5.87
CA ILE A 469 -17.16 1.39 5.99
C ILE A 469 -18.58 1.38 5.45
N PHE A 470 -18.93 0.51 4.50
CA PHE A 470 -20.27 0.45 3.89
C PHE A 470 -21.19 -0.57 4.58
N GLY A 471 -20.82 -1.04 5.79
CA GLY A 471 -21.65 -1.94 6.60
C GLY A 471 -21.39 -3.44 6.36
N PRO A 472 -22.23 -4.32 6.96
CA PRO A 472 -21.97 -5.76 6.99
C PRO A 472 -21.98 -6.43 5.62
N HIS A 473 -22.65 -5.84 4.64
CA HIS A 473 -22.80 -6.41 3.29
C HIS A 473 -21.89 -5.78 2.24
N THR A 474 -20.84 -5.07 2.69
CA THR A 474 -19.82 -4.49 1.81
C THR A 474 -19.22 -5.55 0.88
N LEU A 475 -18.81 -6.71 1.41
CA LEU A 475 -18.29 -7.80 0.60
C LEU A 475 -19.34 -8.33 -0.38
N THR A 476 -20.57 -8.57 0.06
CA THR A 476 -21.65 -9.12 -0.79
C THR A 476 -21.87 -8.25 -2.03
N ILE A 477 -21.86 -6.93 -1.86
CA ILE A 477 -21.98 -5.96 -2.96
C ILE A 477 -20.79 -6.06 -3.90
N TYR A 478 -19.56 -6.15 -3.37
CA TYR A 478 -18.38 -6.35 -4.21
C TYR A 478 -18.42 -7.67 -4.98
N LEU A 479 -18.83 -8.79 -4.36
CA LEU A 479 -18.95 -10.08 -5.07
C LEU A 479 -19.86 -9.95 -6.31
N LYS A 480 -21.05 -9.37 -6.13
CA LYS A 480 -21.97 -9.09 -7.25
C LYS A 480 -21.31 -8.20 -8.30
N GLN A 481 -20.70 -7.09 -7.89
CA GLN A 481 -20.09 -6.13 -8.79
C GLN A 481 -18.97 -6.76 -9.64
N TYR A 482 -18.07 -7.55 -9.04
CA TYR A 482 -16.99 -8.21 -9.80
C TYR A 482 -17.50 -9.33 -10.70
N GLN A 483 -18.56 -10.04 -10.31
CA GLN A 483 -19.23 -11.00 -11.20
C GLN A 483 -19.80 -10.30 -12.44
N GLU A 484 -20.44 -9.14 -12.27
CA GLU A 484 -20.94 -8.33 -13.40
C GLU A 484 -19.81 -7.83 -14.31
N LEU A 485 -18.71 -7.34 -13.74
CA LEU A 485 -17.54 -6.88 -14.51
C LEU A 485 -16.93 -8.02 -15.35
N VAL A 486 -16.74 -9.20 -14.75
CA VAL A 486 -16.18 -10.36 -15.43
C VAL A 486 -17.14 -10.89 -16.50
N THR A 487 -18.45 -10.96 -16.19
CA THR A 487 -19.47 -11.32 -17.18
C THR A 487 -19.42 -10.40 -18.39
N ALA A 488 -19.29 -9.09 -18.18
CA ALA A 488 -19.15 -8.13 -19.26
C ALA A 488 -17.86 -8.34 -20.08
N ALA A 489 -16.73 -8.62 -19.41
CA ALA A 489 -15.47 -8.91 -20.08
C ALA A 489 -15.56 -10.14 -21.00
N ILE A 490 -16.29 -11.18 -20.57
CA ILE A 490 -16.54 -12.42 -21.34
C ILE A 490 -17.51 -12.18 -22.50
N LEU A 491 -18.64 -11.51 -22.29
CA LEU A 491 -19.70 -11.37 -23.31
C LEU A 491 -19.24 -10.61 -24.56
N VAL A 492 -18.29 -9.68 -24.42
CA VAL A 492 -17.63 -9.02 -25.56
C VAL A 492 -16.81 -10.02 -26.40
N SER A 493 -16.28 -11.09 -25.78
CA SER A 493 -15.49 -12.14 -26.43
C SER A 493 -16.34 -13.02 -27.37
N ILE A 494 -17.57 -13.35 -26.97
CA ILE A 494 -18.51 -14.15 -27.79
C ILE A 494 -18.99 -13.34 -29.00
N ARG A 495 -19.27 -12.04 -28.83
CA ARG A 495 -19.72 -11.16 -29.92
C ARG A 495 -18.68 -10.97 -31.03
N LYS A 496 -17.37 -10.94 -30.72
CA LYS A 496 -16.32 -10.78 -31.74
C LYS A 496 -15.98 -12.07 -32.50
N LYS A 497 -16.26 -13.25 -31.95
CA LYS A 497 -16.11 -14.54 -32.68
C LYS A 497 -17.22 -14.76 -33.72
N VAL A 498 -18.33 -14.03 -33.64
CA VAL A 498 -19.46 -14.12 -34.59
C VAL A 498 -19.48 -12.86 -35.46
N SER A 499 -18.70 -12.84 -36.55
CA SER A 499 -18.81 -11.80 -37.59
C SER A 499 -20.05 -12.05 -38.48
N PRO A 500 -20.73 -11.03 -39.05
CA PRO A 500 -22.01 -11.19 -39.77
C PRO A 500 -21.96 -12.00 -41.08
N PHE A 501 -20.78 -12.50 -41.49
CA PHE A 501 -20.60 -13.12 -42.80
C PHE A 501 -20.90 -14.61 -42.88
N LEU A 502 -21.31 -15.26 -41.78
CA LEU A 502 -21.61 -16.69 -41.73
C LEU A 502 -23.07 -17.03 -41.41
N LEU A 503 -24.01 -16.18 -41.83
CA LEU A 503 -25.45 -16.44 -41.75
C LEU A 503 -26.00 -16.89 -43.11
N LEU A 504 -25.46 -17.95 -43.70
CA LEU A 504 -26.10 -18.70 -44.80
C LEU A 504 -25.45 -20.09 -44.94
N ARG A 505 -25.76 -21.02 -44.02
CA ARG A 505 -26.04 -22.45 -44.30
C ARG A 505 -26.18 -23.28 -43.01
N LYS A 506 -27.42 -23.74 -42.79
CA LYS A 506 -27.85 -25.04 -42.22
C LYS A 506 -27.03 -25.65 -41.06
N ASN A 507 -27.50 -25.52 -39.82
CA ASN A 507 -28.46 -26.43 -39.17
C ASN A 507 -28.52 -26.11 -37.67
N LYS A 508 -29.66 -25.54 -37.25
CA LYS A 508 -30.12 -25.51 -35.86
C LYS A 508 -30.10 -26.94 -35.30
N VAL A 509 -29.48 -27.13 -34.14
CA VAL A 509 -30.05 -27.72 -32.90
C VAL A 509 -28.92 -27.73 -31.84
N ASP A 510 -29.28 -27.47 -30.58
CA ASP A 510 -28.54 -27.81 -29.34
C ASP A 510 -27.61 -26.86 -28.56
N CYS A 511 -27.77 -25.53 -28.63
CA CYS A 511 -27.30 -24.68 -27.51
C CYS A 511 -28.31 -23.66 -26.94
N GLU A 512 -29.38 -23.30 -27.67
CA GLU A 512 -30.33 -22.29 -27.19
C GLU A 512 -31.42 -22.81 -26.23
N LYS A 513 -31.57 -24.13 -26.07
CA LYS A 513 -32.66 -24.71 -25.26
C LYS A 513 -32.36 -24.83 -23.77
N LYS A 514 -31.10 -24.86 -23.33
CA LYS A 514 -30.77 -25.02 -21.90
C LYS A 514 -30.86 -23.73 -21.06
N ILE A 515 -31.03 -22.57 -21.69
CA ILE A 515 -31.09 -21.27 -20.99
C ILE A 515 -32.54 -20.74 -20.86
N LYS A 516 -33.50 -21.28 -21.63
CA LYS A 516 -34.89 -20.77 -21.64
C LYS A 516 -35.85 -21.37 -20.61
N ASP A 517 -35.49 -22.47 -19.94
CA ASP A 517 -36.40 -23.18 -19.00
C ASP A 517 -36.19 -22.86 -17.51
N LYS A 518 -35.48 -21.78 -17.17
CA LYS A 518 -35.59 -21.16 -15.83
C LYS A 518 -36.11 -19.74 -15.97
N GLY A 519 -37.43 -19.63 -15.91
CA GLY A 519 -38.13 -18.37 -15.96
C GLY A 519 -37.71 -17.42 -14.84
N ASN A 520 -37.08 -16.32 -15.22
CA ASN A 520 -37.41 -15.02 -14.66
C ASN A 520 -37.18 -13.97 -15.76
N ASN A 521 -38.23 -13.21 -16.06
CA ASN A 521 -38.25 -12.20 -17.12
C ASN A 521 -37.32 -11.03 -16.74
N ASN A 522 -36.08 -11.06 -17.21
CA ASN A 522 -35.31 -9.86 -17.48
C ASN A 522 -34.79 -9.96 -18.91
N THR A 523 -35.41 -9.18 -19.79
CA THR A 523 -34.93 -8.90 -21.14
C THR A 523 -33.49 -8.38 -21.05
N PHE A 524 -32.50 -9.23 -21.38
CA PHE A 524 -31.13 -8.80 -21.59
C PHE A 524 -31.09 -7.87 -22.80
N ASP A 525 -31.06 -6.58 -22.51
CA ASP A 525 -31.05 -5.52 -23.51
C ASP A 525 -29.76 -5.59 -24.34
N GLN A 526 -29.95 -5.70 -25.64
CA GLN A 526 -28.91 -5.89 -26.63
C GLN A 526 -28.23 -4.54 -26.93
N LYS A 527 -27.32 -4.04 -26.07
CA LYS A 527 -26.25 -3.11 -26.53
C LYS A 527 -25.17 -2.62 -25.58
N LYS A 528 -25.30 -2.67 -24.27
CA LYS A 528 -24.43 -1.80 -23.44
C LYS A 528 -23.10 -2.43 -23.06
N ASP A 529 -22.01 -1.75 -23.42
CA ASP A 529 -20.80 -1.71 -22.58
C ASP A 529 -21.22 -1.41 -21.14
N VAL A 530 -20.49 -1.95 -20.16
CA VAL A 530 -20.75 -1.67 -18.75
C VAL A 530 -20.83 -0.16 -18.54
N GLU A 531 -21.96 0.33 -18.03
CA GLU A 531 -22.10 1.74 -17.69
C GLU A 531 -20.98 2.15 -16.73
N SER A 532 -20.32 3.28 -17.02
CA SER A 532 -19.17 3.76 -16.27
C SER A 532 -19.50 4.11 -14.81
N GLY A 533 -20.78 4.25 -14.48
CA GLY A 533 -21.26 4.65 -13.16
C GLY A 533 -21.05 6.13 -12.86
N PRO A 534 -21.35 6.58 -11.63
CA PRO A 534 -21.22 7.98 -11.25
C PRO A 534 -19.75 8.38 -11.11
N THR A 535 -19.36 9.51 -11.71
CA THR A 535 -18.00 10.06 -11.56
C THR A 535 -17.75 10.54 -10.12
N PRO A 536 -16.61 10.20 -9.49
CA PRO A 536 -16.26 10.71 -8.17
C PRO A 536 -16.04 12.22 -8.17
N VAL A 537 -16.13 12.83 -6.99
CA VAL A 537 -15.92 14.27 -6.82
C VAL A 537 -14.43 14.59 -6.88
N ASP A 538 -14.02 15.50 -7.77
CA ASP A 538 -12.64 15.98 -7.79
C ASP A 538 -12.35 16.90 -6.59
N LEU A 539 -11.80 16.31 -5.52
CA LEU A 539 -11.49 17.01 -4.27
C LEU A 539 -10.39 18.07 -4.39
N ARG A 540 -9.56 18.06 -5.45
CA ARG A 540 -8.55 19.11 -5.68
C ARG A 540 -9.16 20.48 -5.91
N LYS A 541 -10.42 20.51 -6.39
CA LYS A 541 -11.19 21.75 -6.61
C LYS A 541 -11.77 22.31 -5.31
N LYS A 542 -11.61 21.60 -4.18
CA LYS A 542 -11.97 22.08 -2.84
C LYS A 542 -10.78 22.76 -2.17
N THR A 543 -11.06 23.49 -1.10
CA THR A 543 -10.01 24.04 -0.22
C THR A 543 -9.43 22.93 0.64
N LEU A 544 -8.42 22.24 0.09
CA LEU A 544 -7.66 21.23 0.84
C LEU A 544 -6.91 21.91 1.98
N VAL A 545 -7.06 21.39 3.19
CA VAL A 545 -6.49 21.99 4.41
C VAL A 545 -5.14 21.37 4.69
N SER A 546 -4.16 22.22 5.00
CA SER A 546 -2.83 21.80 5.45
C SER A 546 -2.39 22.67 6.63
N PHE A 547 -2.00 22.02 7.71
CA PHE A 547 -1.37 22.63 8.89
C PHE A 547 0.13 22.35 8.94
N VAL A 548 0.67 21.66 7.93
CA VAL A 548 2.11 21.45 7.78
C VAL A 548 2.77 22.78 7.43
N THR A 549 3.64 23.27 8.30
CA THR A 549 4.32 24.54 8.09
C THR A 549 5.27 24.46 6.88
N PRO A 550 5.35 25.52 6.04
CA PRO A 550 6.35 25.56 4.98
C PRO A 550 7.76 25.72 5.56
N VAL A 551 8.78 25.32 4.81
CA VAL A 551 10.18 25.62 5.18
C VAL A 551 10.39 27.13 5.07
N LEU A 552 10.61 27.84 6.17
CA LEU A 552 10.74 29.30 6.14
C LEU A 552 12.08 29.75 5.54
N TYR A 553 13.17 29.23 6.08
CA TYR A 553 14.55 29.46 5.65
C TYR A 553 15.46 28.43 6.33
N ASP A 554 16.69 28.30 5.83
CA ASP A 554 17.75 27.52 6.47
C ASP A 554 19.00 28.39 6.66
N THR A 555 19.69 28.15 7.77
CA THR A 555 20.98 28.80 8.07
C THR A 555 21.97 27.71 8.47
N PRO A 556 23.22 27.70 7.96
CA PRO A 556 24.21 26.76 8.47
C PRO A 556 24.51 27.06 9.94
N ILE A 557 25.03 26.07 10.67
CA ILE A 557 25.51 26.31 12.03
C ILE A 557 26.68 27.32 12.01
N TRP A 558 26.84 28.05 13.12
CA TRP A 558 27.82 29.14 13.21
C TRP A 558 29.24 28.68 12.80
N GLY A 559 29.86 29.43 11.88
CA GLY A 559 31.22 29.16 11.40
C GLY A 559 31.34 27.98 10.44
N LYS A 560 30.23 27.48 9.89
CA LYS A 560 30.19 26.41 8.88
C LYS A 560 29.38 26.83 7.66
N ASN A 561 29.54 26.08 6.57
CA ASN A 561 28.74 26.18 5.36
C ASN A 561 27.85 24.93 5.20
N PHE A 562 26.80 25.04 4.38
CA PHE A 562 26.04 23.87 3.96
C PHE A 562 26.95 22.88 3.22
N GLY A 563 26.86 21.59 3.56
CA GLY A 563 27.73 20.55 3.04
C GLY A 563 29.01 20.29 3.85
N ASP A 564 29.33 21.12 4.85
CA ASP A 564 30.49 20.84 5.71
C ASP A 564 30.28 19.54 6.51
N CYS A 565 31.24 18.62 6.42
CA CYS A 565 31.26 17.40 7.21
C CYS A 565 31.82 17.67 8.62
N ILE A 566 30.95 17.64 9.63
CA ILE A 566 31.25 17.97 11.02
C ILE A 566 31.61 16.75 11.87
N LYS A 567 31.26 15.54 11.41
CA LYS A 567 31.74 14.27 11.94
C LYS A 567 32.23 13.41 10.78
N GLN A 568 33.54 13.16 10.73
CA GLN A 568 34.18 12.36 9.70
C GLN A 568 34.04 10.85 9.99
N PRO A 569 34.01 10.00 8.96
CA PRO A 569 34.01 8.55 9.13
C PRO A 569 35.33 8.04 9.73
N GLN A 570 35.30 6.82 10.27
CA GLN A 570 36.51 6.11 10.67
C GLN A 570 37.43 5.86 9.46
N LYS A 571 38.76 5.85 9.67
CA LYS A 571 39.75 5.68 8.59
C LYS A 571 39.76 4.27 7.98
N LEU A 572 39.38 3.26 8.76
CA LEU A 572 39.35 1.86 8.38
C LEU A 572 37.97 1.30 8.70
N ALA A 573 37.38 0.56 7.77
CA ALA A 573 36.14 -0.17 7.97
C ALA A 573 36.27 -1.60 7.43
N ARG A 574 35.52 -2.52 8.00
CA ARG A 574 35.41 -3.93 7.60
C ARG A 574 33.96 -4.24 7.22
N PRO A 575 33.72 -5.31 6.46
CA PRO A 575 32.37 -5.81 6.25
C PRO A 575 31.63 -6.01 7.59
N GLY A 576 30.38 -5.57 7.63
CA GLY A 576 29.55 -5.53 8.85
C GLY A 576 29.71 -4.29 9.72
N ASP A 577 30.77 -3.50 9.56
CA ASP A 577 30.95 -2.24 10.31
C ASP A 577 29.89 -1.20 9.91
N ILE A 578 29.63 -0.28 10.84
CA ILE A 578 28.78 0.89 10.59
C ILE A 578 29.68 2.10 10.41
N VAL A 579 29.66 2.69 9.23
CA VAL A 579 30.34 3.95 8.90
C VAL A 579 29.36 5.10 9.05
N THR A 580 29.75 6.17 9.74
CA THR A 580 28.89 7.33 9.99
C THR A 580 29.60 8.63 9.64
N ALA A 581 28.90 9.51 8.92
CA ALA A 581 29.32 10.89 8.70
C ALA A 581 28.16 11.85 9.01
N VAL A 582 28.46 13.05 9.53
CA VAL A 582 27.45 14.07 9.83
C VAL A 582 27.78 15.34 9.06
N PHE A 583 26.79 15.91 8.38
CA PHE A 583 26.92 17.09 7.54
C PHE A 583 25.97 18.21 7.97
N VAL A 584 26.40 19.46 7.80
CA VAL A 584 25.50 20.62 7.86
C VAL A 584 24.55 20.58 6.67
N SER A 585 23.24 20.63 6.92
CA SER A 585 22.23 20.36 5.90
C SER A 585 21.12 21.42 5.89
N GLY A 586 20.57 21.70 4.71
CA GLY A 586 19.27 22.36 4.56
C GLY A 586 18.11 21.39 4.82
N HIS A 587 16.87 21.87 4.83
CA HIS A 587 15.69 21.01 5.00
C HIS A 587 15.42 20.15 3.74
N PRO A 588 15.21 18.82 3.86
CA PRO A 588 14.90 17.95 2.72
C PRO A 588 13.64 18.31 1.92
N ARG A 589 12.73 19.12 2.47
CA ARG A 589 11.52 19.57 1.77
C ARG A 589 11.79 20.69 0.76
N ASN A 590 12.98 21.30 0.76
CA ASN A 590 13.36 22.27 -0.26
C ASN A 590 13.46 21.63 -1.65
N ASN A 591 13.84 20.35 -1.72
CA ASN A 591 13.87 19.57 -2.93
C ASN A 591 13.82 18.08 -2.57
N LEU A 592 12.84 17.36 -3.12
CA LEU A 592 12.61 15.94 -2.83
C LEU A 592 13.65 15.01 -3.45
N MET A 593 14.60 15.54 -4.25
CA MET A 593 15.64 14.79 -4.94
C MET A 593 15.08 13.67 -5.83
N THR A 594 13.91 13.89 -6.45
CA THR A 594 13.29 12.90 -7.34
C THR A 594 14.23 12.53 -8.49
N GLU A 595 14.40 11.24 -8.75
CA GLU A 595 15.36 10.68 -9.74
C GLU A 595 16.84 10.97 -9.45
N SER A 596 17.14 11.50 -8.27
CA SER A 596 18.47 11.80 -7.76
C SER A 596 18.66 11.11 -6.40
N SER A 597 19.61 11.58 -5.58
CA SER A 597 19.85 11.02 -4.25
C SER A 597 20.42 12.04 -3.28
N PHE A 598 19.96 11.99 -2.02
CA PHE A 598 20.47 12.81 -0.92
C PHE A 598 21.88 12.40 -0.47
N LEU A 599 22.27 11.15 -0.72
CA LEU A 599 23.60 10.64 -0.40
C LEU A 599 24.11 9.68 -1.46
N THR A 600 25.43 9.58 -1.56
CA THR A 600 26.08 8.51 -2.31
C THR A 600 27.28 8.00 -1.53
N ILE A 601 27.45 6.69 -1.52
CA ILE A 601 28.71 6.05 -1.14
C ILE A 601 29.50 5.88 -2.42
N GLU A 602 30.67 6.50 -2.49
CA GLU A 602 31.51 6.49 -3.67
C GLU A 602 32.78 5.68 -3.40
N ARG A 603 33.19 4.86 -4.36
CA ARG A 603 34.45 4.11 -4.35
C ARG A 603 35.42 4.72 -5.36
N LEU A 604 36.69 4.83 -5.00
CA LEU A 604 37.73 5.26 -5.94
C LEU A 604 38.00 4.16 -6.97
N GLY A 605 37.81 4.50 -8.24
CA GLY A 605 38.12 3.65 -9.40
C GLY A 605 39.62 3.57 -9.69
N ILE A 606 39.99 2.66 -10.59
CA ILE A 606 41.39 2.48 -11.03
C ILE A 606 41.90 3.71 -11.80
N ASP A 607 40.98 4.45 -12.41
CA ASP A 607 41.18 5.70 -13.13
C ASP A 607 41.19 6.93 -12.21
N GLU A 608 41.27 6.75 -10.89
CA GLU A 608 41.19 7.80 -9.87
C GLU A 608 39.86 8.59 -9.89
N VAL A 609 38.82 8.03 -10.52
CA VAL A 609 37.47 8.61 -10.55
C VAL A 609 36.62 8.01 -9.43
N TRP A 610 35.88 8.86 -8.73
CA TRP A 610 34.93 8.42 -7.70
C TRP A 610 33.63 7.93 -8.34
N LEU A 611 33.30 6.65 -8.13
CA LEU A 611 32.12 6.00 -8.70
C LEU A 611 31.10 5.69 -7.60
N PRO A 612 29.82 6.08 -7.76
CA PRO A 612 28.78 5.74 -6.80
C PRO A 612 28.53 4.23 -6.80
N VAL A 613 28.53 3.63 -5.61
CA VAL A 613 28.24 2.20 -5.41
C VAL A 613 26.99 1.96 -4.56
N ALA A 614 26.55 2.96 -3.79
CA ALA A 614 25.28 2.95 -3.08
C ALA A 614 24.68 4.36 -3.02
N THR A 615 23.36 4.45 -2.97
CA THR A 615 22.58 5.68 -2.84
C THR A 615 21.65 5.59 -1.62
N ASP A 616 20.85 6.61 -1.33
CA ASP A 616 19.77 6.55 -0.32
C ASP A 616 18.69 5.48 -0.58
N ALA A 617 18.66 4.87 -1.77
CA ALA A 617 17.78 3.75 -2.09
C ALA A 617 18.32 2.39 -1.58
N ASN A 618 19.63 2.30 -1.31
CA ASN A 618 20.27 1.09 -0.82
C ASN A 618 19.89 0.82 0.65
N TRP A 619 19.56 -0.45 0.95
CA TRP A 619 19.06 -0.88 2.26
C TRP A 619 20.08 -0.69 3.39
N GLU A 620 21.35 -0.78 3.04
CA GLU A 620 22.49 -0.59 3.93
C GLU A 620 22.78 0.88 4.26
N THR A 621 22.13 1.84 3.61
CA THR A 621 22.32 3.28 3.85
C THR A 621 21.14 3.90 4.59
N LYS A 622 21.40 4.92 5.40
CA LYS A 622 20.38 5.70 6.11
C LYS A 622 20.70 7.18 6.04
N PHE A 623 19.66 8.00 5.82
CA PHE A 623 19.72 9.46 5.85
C PHE A 623 18.83 9.98 6.99
N GLU A 624 19.44 10.54 8.03
CA GLU A 624 18.71 11.01 9.21
C GLU A 624 18.88 12.52 9.37
N TRP A 625 17.88 13.29 8.96
CA TRP A 625 17.89 14.74 9.12
C TRP A 625 17.30 15.16 10.46
N GLN A 626 17.94 16.15 11.09
CA GLN A 626 17.56 16.67 12.39
C GLN A 626 17.62 18.20 12.38
N ARG A 627 16.53 18.83 12.83
CA ARG A 627 16.54 20.27 13.15
C ARG A 627 17.31 20.50 14.44
N MET A 628 18.32 21.37 14.39
CA MET A 628 19.12 21.76 15.55
C MET A 628 18.56 23.00 16.24
N SER A 629 18.06 23.97 15.47
CA SER A 629 17.35 25.12 16.00
C SER A 629 16.30 25.62 15.02
N MET A 630 15.04 25.69 15.46
CA MET A 630 13.96 26.28 14.66
C MET A 630 14.14 27.78 14.47
N VAL A 631 14.58 28.49 15.53
CA VAL A 631 14.75 29.95 15.50
C VAL A 631 15.92 30.36 14.61
N LEU A 632 17.00 29.57 14.57
CA LEU A 632 18.13 29.87 13.70
C LEU A 632 17.99 29.22 12.31
N GLY A 633 17.02 28.32 12.11
CA GLY A 633 16.87 27.55 10.87
C GLY A 633 18.02 26.57 10.62
N SER A 634 18.78 26.17 11.64
CA SER A 634 19.93 25.27 11.47
C SER A 634 19.56 23.80 11.59
N SER A 635 20.16 22.98 10.75
CA SER A 635 19.95 21.53 10.70
C SER A 635 21.20 20.78 10.27
N GLN A 636 21.20 19.48 10.57
CA GLN A 636 22.26 18.55 10.18
C GLN A 636 21.64 17.26 9.64
N VAL A 637 22.43 16.49 8.91
CA VAL A 637 22.09 15.13 8.53
C VAL A 637 23.17 14.17 9.00
N THR A 638 22.73 13.06 9.60
CA THR A 638 23.57 11.89 9.86
C THR A 638 23.37 10.89 8.73
N ILE A 639 24.46 10.55 8.04
CA ILE A 639 24.48 9.50 7.04
C ILE A 639 25.19 8.29 7.63
N THR A 640 24.51 7.16 7.57
CA THR A 640 25.02 5.88 8.08
C THR A 640 25.08 4.87 6.94
N TRP A 641 26.18 4.14 6.84
CA TRP A 641 26.37 3.04 5.88
C TRP A 641 26.82 1.79 6.62
N GLN A 642 26.00 0.74 6.59
CA GLN A 642 26.41 -0.59 7.05
C GLN A 642 27.18 -1.27 5.92
N VAL A 643 28.47 -1.52 6.12
CA VAL A 643 29.33 -2.06 5.06
C VAL A 643 28.85 -3.47 4.65
N PRO A 644 28.45 -3.71 3.39
CA PRO A 644 27.98 -5.02 2.95
C PRO A 644 29.05 -6.11 3.06
N GLU A 645 28.62 -7.36 3.28
CA GLU A 645 29.53 -8.52 3.36
C GLU A 645 30.27 -8.81 2.03
N ASP A 646 29.63 -8.50 0.90
CA ASP A 646 30.13 -8.70 -0.45
C ASP A 646 30.90 -7.49 -1.01
N ILE A 647 31.21 -6.50 -0.17
CA ILE A 647 31.85 -5.25 -0.62
C ILE A 647 33.26 -5.50 -1.14
N LYS A 648 33.63 -4.79 -2.21
CA LYS A 648 34.99 -4.83 -2.75
C LYS A 648 35.93 -4.00 -1.86
N ALA A 649 37.08 -4.52 -1.48
CA ALA A 649 38.07 -3.73 -0.75
C ALA A 649 38.53 -2.52 -1.58
N GLY A 650 38.84 -1.40 -0.92
CA GLY A 650 39.26 -0.19 -1.61
C GLY A 650 39.07 1.08 -0.79
N GLU A 651 39.16 2.22 -1.47
CA GLU A 651 39.00 3.53 -0.86
C GLU A 651 37.61 4.09 -1.16
N TYR A 652 36.97 4.61 -0.13
CA TYR A 652 35.57 5.00 -0.12
C TYR A 652 35.38 6.40 0.48
N ARG A 653 34.31 7.09 0.11
CA ARG A 653 33.88 8.34 0.76
C ARG A 653 32.36 8.47 0.74
N ILE A 654 31.83 9.31 1.63
CA ILE A 654 30.42 9.66 1.69
C ILE A 654 30.24 11.04 1.09
N ARG A 655 29.37 11.16 0.09
CA ARG A 655 28.89 12.44 -0.46
C ARG A 655 27.46 12.68 -0.01
N HIS A 656 27.17 13.91 0.42
CA HIS A 656 25.83 14.42 0.70
C HIS A 656 25.46 15.48 -0.34
N ASN A 657 24.25 15.40 -0.90
CA ASN A 657 23.67 16.39 -1.79
C ASN A 657 22.40 16.95 -1.16
N GLY A 658 22.16 18.25 -1.30
CA GLY A 658 20.94 18.85 -0.76
C GLY A 658 20.66 20.25 -1.29
N TYR A 659 19.58 20.84 -0.80
CA TYR A 659 19.15 22.20 -1.11
C TYR A 659 18.82 22.97 0.16
N TYR A 660 19.17 24.25 0.20
CA TYR A 660 18.82 25.16 1.29
C TYR A 660 17.95 26.30 0.80
N ARG A 661 17.06 26.80 1.66
CA ARG A 661 16.24 27.99 1.39
C ARG A 661 16.88 29.22 2.01
N TYR A 662 17.24 30.21 1.19
CA TYR A 662 17.83 31.44 1.69
C TYR A 662 16.76 32.36 2.32
N ILE A 663 17.13 33.10 3.37
CA ILE A 663 16.20 33.92 4.15
C ILE A 663 15.54 35.06 3.35
N LEU A 664 16.20 35.57 2.30
CA LEU A 664 15.65 36.56 1.38
C LEU A 664 14.92 35.94 0.18
N GLY A 665 14.72 34.61 0.19
CA GLY A 665 14.10 33.86 -0.89
C GLY A 665 15.10 33.15 -1.80
N GLY A 666 14.60 32.18 -2.57
CA GLY A 666 15.40 31.29 -3.42
C GLY A 666 15.77 29.98 -2.74
N ILE A 667 15.95 28.93 -3.55
CA ILE A 667 16.39 27.60 -3.14
C ILE A 667 17.65 27.27 -3.93
N PHE A 668 18.74 26.92 -3.24
CA PHE A 668 20.06 26.76 -3.83
C PHE A 668 20.63 25.37 -3.53
N PRO A 669 21.26 24.70 -4.52
CA PRO A 669 21.89 23.41 -4.31
C PRO A 669 23.21 23.56 -3.56
N TYR A 670 23.59 22.52 -2.83
CA TYR A 670 24.93 22.35 -2.27
C TYR A 670 25.31 20.86 -2.27
N TYR A 671 26.60 20.59 -2.11
CA TYR A 671 27.09 19.25 -1.83
C TYR A 671 28.22 19.29 -0.79
N GLY A 672 28.39 18.16 -0.10
CA GLY A 672 29.42 17.93 0.89
C GLY A 672 30.08 16.58 0.67
N VAL A 673 31.36 16.46 1.02
CA VAL A 673 32.11 15.21 0.90
C VAL A 673 32.88 14.96 2.19
N SER A 674 32.86 13.72 2.68
CA SER A 674 33.69 13.30 3.80
C SER A 674 35.15 13.12 3.38
N ASN A 675 36.04 12.98 4.37
CA ASN A 675 37.33 12.35 4.15
C ASN A 675 37.14 10.93 3.60
N HIS A 676 38.14 10.48 2.85
CA HIS A 676 38.19 9.11 2.37
C HIS A 676 38.55 8.14 3.50
N PHE A 677 38.10 6.90 3.38
CA PHE A 677 38.38 5.81 4.31
C PHE A 677 38.55 4.50 3.55
N GLN A 678 39.31 3.57 4.12
CA GLN A 678 39.64 2.31 3.49
C GLN A 678 38.71 1.20 4.01
N VAL A 679 38.10 0.45 3.08
CA VAL A 679 37.36 -0.77 3.38
C VAL A 679 38.29 -1.97 3.12
N LEU A 680 38.51 -2.78 4.14
CA LEU A 680 39.37 -3.96 4.09
C LEU A 680 38.58 -5.19 3.66
N SER A 681 39.24 -6.18 3.06
CA SER A 681 38.62 -7.49 2.79
C SER A 681 38.49 -8.32 4.07
N THR A 682 37.46 -9.17 4.13
CA THR A 682 37.37 -10.28 5.07
C THR A 682 38.44 -11.32 4.70
N GLU A 683 39.66 -11.16 5.21
CA GLU A 683 40.62 -12.27 5.18
C GLU A 683 40.08 -13.41 6.07
N SER A 684 39.81 -14.55 5.43
CA SER A 684 39.74 -15.85 6.07
C SER A 684 40.92 -16.00 7.04
N SER A 685 40.63 -16.41 8.28
CA SER A 685 41.57 -16.87 9.29
C SER A 685 42.94 -17.33 8.76
N CYS A 686 43.93 -16.43 8.73
CA CYS A 686 45.32 -16.85 8.69
C CYS A 686 45.73 -17.10 10.15
N CYS A 687 46.10 -18.35 10.44
CA CYS A 687 46.41 -18.94 11.75
C CYS A 687 45.26 -19.61 12.54
N LYS A 688 44.53 -20.54 11.92
CA LYS A 688 44.26 -21.80 12.64
C LYS A 688 45.39 -22.77 12.27
N ARG A 689 46.31 -22.97 13.23
CA ARG A 689 47.26 -24.09 13.18
C ARG A 689 46.45 -25.36 12.94
N HIS A 690 46.74 -26.05 11.83
CA HIS A 690 46.49 -27.48 11.74
C HIS A 690 47.30 -28.14 12.86
N TYR A 691 46.64 -28.49 13.96
CA TYR A 691 47.10 -29.61 14.76
C TYR A 691 46.39 -30.84 14.21
N TYR A 692 47.18 -31.67 13.53
CA TYR A 692 46.91 -33.10 13.39
C TYR A 692 46.83 -33.70 14.80
N GLU A 693 45.70 -34.32 15.13
CA GLU A 693 45.53 -35.71 15.57
C GLU A 693 44.05 -36.02 15.79
#